data_AF-A0A919K0K2-F1
#
_entry.id   AF-A0A919K0K2-F1
#
_cell.length_a   1.000
_cell.length_b   1.000
_cell.length_c   1.000
_cell.angle_alpha   90.00
_cell.angle_beta   90.00
_cell.angle_gamma   90.00
#
_symmetry.space_group_name_H-M   'P 1'
#
loop_
_entity.id
_entity.type
_entity.pdbx_description
1 polymer ?
#
loop_
_entity_poly.entity_id
_entity_poly.type
_entity_poly.pdbx_seq_one_letter_code
_entity_poly.pdbx_strand_id
1 'polypeptide(L)'
;MADRQSPGSYLRSLLTLDRLLRLAAVVLSGLILVRVLFAGTAGWWSILLVAGTAALVLGVVKLAERMRTLLPGDQTGTADSLSNSRFAAFVATRSRPAAVLALLVLVIHAAITGYIGIWTILITVVLAAIATLLSPNLRLVALLGGTAIVFAAATVFVADAFQGSAEARALAVSVAGIILPVLVSDKLTTLVKLPPLTTAHHAVLAVLTLVLGFLGWTRADWLPGVSNDCYTLPTSTGITTLRATADGDRCYGLLDTADPGVFAAGAFGKDPVTIALQRRILAANRGLEDGDLTVVWLGALSCEPLPADRTRCADGRDYPSERDQLRALLYAQAHIAATKSHRMHVVIADATQDVERIDDIAKMIIDRRPALGSRLVVIGGGDSRDTTQQAINRLLDAGIPFIAPNLLADLGAPGRPFVDRPGYLQLAPSNLAYAQDAVDRLRLRFDKGFRLDIYQHPSPTDHYTTSLVNDLLAAVRAAPGGTARHVAGPDRIDDGICPANPDPKPTVLYFADRWTRFAEFVQRVNEVCGHARPRLVIADVSVSRFMANYQLRAATNADWPVDYNVGGPSCADLTPAGFAALSKQIHDFRDLVRLRPGATFTCADRLPAAAGGRLTNACPLDAAVKLTSQPCPANDLGTYLIPAWDAALLADALLPAAPPAGKDYLTALELPRFTLSTGKTARVIGGRLEKPTIDVRVWHVDPLNNPATVWERPSADLRGADLDSSGDLPRLAE
;
A
#
# COMPACT_ATOMS: atom_id res chain seq x y z
N MET A 1 1.04 46.62 -68.47
CA MET A 1 0.70 45.26 -67.99
C MET A 1 1.84 44.80 -67.11
N ALA A 2 1.61 44.86 -65.80
CA ALA A 2 2.55 44.46 -64.76
C ALA A 2 2.21 43.03 -64.33
N ASP A 3 3.17 42.12 -64.44
CA ASP A 3 2.99 40.73 -64.06
C ASP A 3 3.36 40.55 -62.58
N ARG A 4 2.38 40.13 -61.77
CA ARG A 4 2.51 39.92 -60.32
C ARG A 4 3.25 38.61 -60.08
N GLN A 5 4.50 38.68 -59.62
CA GLN A 5 5.18 37.52 -59.04
C GLN A 5 4.44 37.07 -57.76
N SER A 6 4.12 35.77 -57.69
CA SER A 6 3.40 35.19 -56.57
C SER A 6 4.29 35.08 -55.32
N PRO A 7 3.77 35.39 -54.11
CA PRO A 7 4.54 35.38 -52.86
C PRO A 7 5.07 34.00 -52.44
N GLY A 8 4.64 32.91 -53.11
CA GLY A 8 5.12 31.55 -52.84
C GLY A 8 6.53 31.25 -53.36
N SER A 9 7.01 31.99 -54.36
CA SER A 9 8.36 31.80 -54.93
C SER A 9 9.47 32.28 -53.99
N TYR A 10 9.22 33.41 -53.31
CA TYR A 10 10.17 34.03 -52.38
C TYR A 10 10.36 33.20 -51.10
N LEU A 11 9.30 32.54 -50.61
CA LEU A 11 9.34 31.64 -49.45
C LEU A 11 10.10 30.33 -49.74
N ARG A 12 10.01 29.78 -50.96
CA ARG A 12 10.81 28.60 -51.35
C ARG A 12 12.30 28.92 -51.52
N SER A 13 12.64 30.15 -51.91
CA SER A 13 14.02 30.62 -52.00
C SER A 13 14.70 30.80 -50.62
N LEU A 14 13.93 30.91 -49.54
CA LEU A 14 14.46 31.09 -48.18
C LEU A 14 14.69 29.76 -47.45
N LEU A 15 14.11 28.66 -47.92
CA LEU A 15 14.18 27.32 -47.32
C LEU A 15 15.20 26.41 -48.04
N THR A 16 16.41 26.90 -48.28
CA THR A 16 17.51 26.00 -48.64
C THR A 16 18.00 25.26 -47.39
N LEU A 17 18.34 23.98 -47.53
CA LEU A 17 18.78 23.11 -46.44
C LEU A 17 19.91 23.75 -45.60
N ASP A 18 20.82 24.48 -46.25
CA ASP A 18 21.93 25.18 -45.61
C ASP A 18 21.46 26.36 -44.75
N ARG A 19 20.47 27.14 -45.18
CA ARG A 19 19.91 28.26 -44.39
C ARG A 19 19.09 27.76 -43.21
N LEU A 20 18.35 26.66 -43.38
CA LEU A 20 17.64 25.99 -42.30
C LEU A 20 18.61 25.44 -41.23
N LEU A 21 19.73 24.84 -41.65
CA LEU A 21 20.76 24.35 -40.74
C LEU A 21 21.46 25.49 -39.97
N ARG A 22 21.77 26.60 -40.64
CA ARG A 22 22.35 27.79 -39.98
C ARG A 22 21.38 28.46 -39.01
N LEU A 23 20.11 28.57 -39.38
CA LEU A 23 19.07 29.11 -38.50
C LEU A 23 18.87 28.21 -37.27
N ALA A 24 18.82 26.89 -37.48
CA ALA A 24 18.73 25.91 -36.40
C ALA A 24 19.95 26.01 -35.46
N ALA A 25 21.16 26.15 -36.00
CA ALA A 25 22.37 26.31 -35.20
C ALA A 25 22.34 27.60 -34.34
N VAL A 26 21.92 28.73 -34.91
CA VAL A 26 21.83 30.02 -34.18
C VAL A 26 20.78 29.98 -33.07
N VAL A 27 19.58 29.43 -33.37
CA VAL A 27 18.51 29.28 -32.38
C VAL A 27 18.93 28.34 -31.25
N LEU A 28 19.63 27.25 -31.60
CA LEU A 28 20.16 26.29 -30.63
C LEU A 28 21.26 26.89 -29.75
N SER A 29 22.18 27.68 -30.32
CA SER A 29 23.20 28.40 -29.55
C SER A 29 22.58 29.42 -28.59
N GLY A 30 21.53 30.12 -29.00
CA GLY A 30 20.77 31.03 -28.12
C GLY A 30 20.10 30.31 -26.96
N LEU A 31 19.46 29.17 -27.21
CA LEU A 31 18.81 28.34 -26.17
C LEU A 31 19.82 27.76 -25.16
N ILE A 32 21.01 27.38 -25.62
CA ILE A 32 22.11 26.90 -24.75
C ILE A 32 22.63 28.05 -23.87
N LEU A 33 22.84 29.25 -24.42
CA LEU A 33 23.34 30.41 -23.66
C LEU A 33 22.34 30.83 -22.57
N VAL A 34 21.05 30.85 -22.88
CA VAL A 34 19.98 31.14 -21.91
C VAL A 34 19.97 30.10 -20.80
N ARG A 35 20.06 28.80 -21.10
CA ARG A 35 20.08 27.74 -20.08
C ARG A 35 21.30 27.82 -19.15
N VAL A 36 22.48 28.14 -19.69
CA VAL A 36 23.72 28.28 -18.90
C VAL A 36 23.59 29.41 -17.88
N LEU A 37 22.90 30.50 -18.21
CA LEU A 37 22.64 31.61 -17.30
C LEU A 37 21.65 31.24 -16.17
N PHE A 38 20.79 30.23 -16.35
CA PHE A 38 19.77 29.82 -15.37
C PHE A 38 20.13 28.56 -14.55
N ALA A 39 21.16 27.79 -14.90
CA ALA A 39 21.46 26.48 -14.28
C ALA A 39 22.53 26.48 -13.17
N GLY A 40 23.11 27.64 -12.82
CA GLY A 40 24.14 27.73 -11.77
C GLY A 40 25.38 26.86 -12.03
N THR A 41 26.05 26.41 -10.98
CA THR A 41 27.35 25.70 -11.03
C THR A 41 27.32 24.35 -11.76
N ALA A 42 26.14 23.70 -11.85
CA ALA A 42 25.96 22.47 -12.60
C ALA A 42 26.05 22.68 -14.13
N GLY A 43 25.78 23.90 -14.62
CA GLY A 43 25.89 24.23 -16.05
C GLY A 43 27.32 24.25 -16.58
N TRP A 44 28.31 24.50 -15.71
CA TRP A 44 29.73 24.58 -16.11
C TRP A 44 30.30 23.24 -16.57
N TRP A 45 29.90 22.14 -15.93
CA TRP A 45 30.32 20.79 -16.31
C TRP A 45 29.75 20.37 -17.66
N SER A 46 28.52 20.77 -17.98
CA SER A 46 27.94 20.53 -19.30
C SER A 46 28.67 21.29 -20.40
N ILE A 47 29.16 22.51 -20.12
CA ILE A 47 29.99 23.29 -21.05
C ILE A 47 31.32 22.57 -21.30
N LEU A 48 32.01 22.12 -20.23
CA LEU A 48 33.27 21.39 -20.36
C LEU A 48 33.09 20.08 -21.13
N LEU A 49 31.98 19.37 -20.90
CA LEU A 49 31.68 18.12 -21.60
C LEU A 49 31.41 18.36 -23.09
N VAL A 50 30.60 19.37 -23.43
CA VAL A 50 30.29 19.72 -24.82
C VAL A 50 31.53 20.25 -25.54
N ALA A 51 32.31 21.12 -24.89
CA ALA A 51 33.57 21.63 -25.44
C ALA A 51 34.61 20.52 -25.63
N GLY A 52 34.75 19.61 -24.66
CA GLY A 52 35.63 18.45 -24.75
C GLY A 52 35.24 17.50 -25.88
N THR A 53 33.93 17.23 -26.04
CA THR A 53 33.41 16.38 -27.11
C THR A 53 33.59 17.03 -28.48
N ALA A 54 33.34 18.34 -28.59
CA ALA A 54 33.58 19.10 -29.82
C ALA A 54 35.07 19.14 -30.21
N ALA A 55 35.96 19.32 -29.23
CA ALA A 55 37.41 19.28 -29.44
C ALA A 55 37.89 17.89 -29.89
N LEU A 56 37.34 16.82 -29.31
CA LEU A 56 37.65 15.44 -29.67
C LEU A 56 37.21 15.12 -31.11
N VAL A 57 35.99 15.53 -31.49
CA VAL A 57 35.48 15.38 -32.86
C VAL A 57 36.33 16.16 -33.85
N LEU A 58 36.69 17.41 -33.55
CA LEU A 58 37.58 18.22 -34.38
C LEU A 58 38.99 17.60 -34.50
N GLY A 59 39.50 17.01 -33.42
CA GLY A 59 40.77 16.29 -33.39
C GLY A 59 40.77 15.07 -34.31
N VAL A 60 39.71 14.26 -34.26
CA VAL A 60 39.52 13.08 -35.13
C VAL A 60 39.40 13.49 -36.60
N VAL A 61 38.68 14.58 -36.91
CA VAL A 61 38.55 15.10 -38.28
C VAL A 61 39.90 15.59 -38.82
N LYS A 62 40.67 16.36 -38.02
CA LYS A 62 42.00 16.81 -38.43
C LYS A 62 42.99 15.66 -38.58
N LEU A 63 42.91 14.63 -37.74
CA LEU A 63 43.74 13.43 -37.85
C LEU A 63 43.42 12.67 -39.15
N ALA A 64 42.14 12.56 -39.50
CA ALA A 64 41.69 11.94 -40.75
C ALA A 64 42.12 12.74 -41.99
N GLU A 65 42.15 14.07 -41.93
CA GLU A 65 42.70 14.91 -43.01
C GLU A 65 44.22 14.74 -43.16
N ARG A 66 44.98 14.72 -42.06
CA ARG A 66 46.43 14.48 -42.07
C ARG A 66 46.81 13.10 -42.61
N MET A 67 46.06 12.06 -42.26
CA MET A 67 46.27 10.72 -42.82
C MET A 67 46.00 10.68 -44.33
N ARG A 68 45.12 11.55 -44.84
CA ARG A 68 44.79 11.63 -46.27
C ARG A 68 45.88 12.30 -47.10
N THR A 69 46.63 13.23 -46.51
CA THR A 69 47.76 13.90 -47.16
C THR A 69 49.05 13.07 -47.18
N LEU A 70 49.12 11.99 -46.38
CA LEU A 70 50.27 11.09 -46.30
C LEU A 70 50.16 9.88 -47.24
N LEU A 71 49.07 9.73 -47.98
CA LEU A 71 48.88 8.68 -48.99
C LEU A 71 49.28 9.23 -50.38
N PRO A 72 50.38 8.76 -50.99
CA PRO A 72 50.77 9.18 -52.34
C PRO A 72 49.73 8.67 -53.35
N GLY A 73 49.23 9.58 -54.19
CA GLY A 73 48.36 9.22 -55.31
C GLY A 73 49.20 8.82 -56.51
N ASP A 74 49.31 7.52 -56.76
CA ASP A 74 49.86 7.01 -58.02
C ASP A 74 48.76 6.92 -59.08
N GLN A 75 48.95 7.70 -60.14
CA GLN A 75 48.35 7.48 -61.45
C GLN A 75 49.25 6.50 -62.21
N THR A 76 48.65 5.42 -62.74
CA THR A 76 48.90 4.76 -64.04
C THR A 76 48.78 3.23 -63.92
N GLY A 77 48.26 2.61 -64.99
CA GLY A 77 48.59 1.21 -65.32
C GLY A 77 47.49 0.16 -65.11
N THR A 78 46.83 -0.15 -66.21
CA THR A 78 46.06 -1.34 -66.61
C THR A 78 46.34 -2.72 -65.94
N ALA A 79 45.23 -3.48 -65.86
CA ALA A 79 45.07 -4.95 -65.96
C ALA A 79 44.99 -5.80 -64.66
N ASP A 80 43.75 -6.22 -64.38
CA ASP A 80 43.25 -7.51 -63.85
C ASP A 80 44.05 -8.28 -62.77
N SER A 81 43.55 -8.26 -61.54
CA SER A 81 42.59 -9.25 -61.02
C SER A 81 42.60 -9.28 -59.48
N LEU A 82 41.40 -9.49 -58.91
CA LEU A 82 41.12 -10.00 -57.56
C LEU A 82 41.81 -9.30 -56.36
N SER A 83 41.07 -8.42 -55.67
CA SER A 83 40.96 -8.40 -54.19
C SER A 83 40.29 -7.11 -53.68
N ASN A 84 39.21 -7.28 -52.92
CA ASN A 84 38.77 -6.46 -51.80
C ASN A 84 39.15 -4.97 -51.75
N SER A 85 38.19 -4.10 -52.06
CA SER A 85 38.00 -2.85 -51.29
C SER A 85 36.57 -2.29 -51.38
N ARG A 86 35.56 -3.12 -51.09
CA ARG A 86 34.20 -2.63 -50.79
C ARG A 86 34.16 -1.69 -49.58
N PHE A 87 35.21 -1.68 -48.75
CA PHE A 87 35.35 -0.79 -47.59
C PHE A 87 35.72 0.65 -47.96
N ALA A 88 36.47 0.88 -49.03
CA ALA A 88 36.87 2.23 -49.45
C ALA A 88 35.73 2.99 -50.16
N ALA A 89 34.87 2.28 -50.90
CA ALA A 89 33.65 2.84 -51.49
C ALA A 89 32.56 3.14 -50.43
N PHE A 90 32.56 2.43 -49.29
CA PHE A 90 31.61 2.60 -48.19
C PHE A 90 31.80 3.93 -47.42
N VAL A 91 33.03 4.48 -47.41
CA VAL A 91 33.36 5.71 -46.65
C VAL A 91 33.22 6.99 -47.50
N ALA A 92 33.06 6.89 -48.82
CA ALA A 92 33.18 8.01 -49.75
C ALA A 92 31.88 8.62 -50.28
N THR A 93 30.68 8.11 -49.95
CA THR A 93 29.44 8.68 -50.47
C THR A 93 28.36 8.91 -49.41
N ARG A 94 27.88 10.16 -49.34
CA ARG A 94 26.64 10.66 -48.69
C ARG A 94 26.36 10.35 -47.21
N SER A 95 27.19 9.59 -46.49
CA SER A 95 26.92 9.22 -45.09
C SER A 95 27.58 10.13 -44.03
N ARG A 96 28.59 10.92 -44.38
CA ARG A 96 29.26 11.85 -43.45
C ARG A 96 28.35 12.96 -42.88
N PRO A 97 27.51 13.67 -43.66
CA PRO A 97 26.61 14.66 -43.08
C PRO A 97 25.50 14.01 -42.25
N ALA A 98 25.08 12.78 -42.58
CA ALA A 98 24.09 12.04 -41.81
C ALA A 98 24.63 11.53 -40.47
N ALA A 99 25.88 11.06 -40.43
CA ALA A 99 26.55 10.66 -39.18
C ALA A 99 26.85 11.86 -38.29
N VAL A 100 27.28 12.99 -38.88
CA VAL A 100 27.49 14.24 -38.14
C VAL A 100 26.15 14.81 -37.65
N LEU A 101 25.08 14.77 -38.46
CA LEU A 101 23.74 15.19 -38.04
C LEU A 101 23.19 14.27 -36.94
N ALA A 102 23.37 12.96 -37.04
CA ALA A 102 22.95 12.00 -36.01
C ALA A 102 23.70 12.23 -34.70
N LEU A 103 25.02 12.48 -34.74
CA LEU A 103 25.83 12.81 -33.57
C LEU A 103 25.44 14.17 -32.98
N LEU A 104 25.18 15.17 -33.82
CA LEU A 104 24.73 16.50 -33.41
C LEU A 104 23.34 16.42 -32.77
N VAL A 105 22.41 15.67 -33.37
CA VAL A 105 21.09 15.39 -32.81
C VAL A 105 21.22 14.61 -31.49
N LEU A 106 22.16 13.67 -31.35
CA LEU A 106 22.40 12.94 -30.09
C LEU A 106 22.91 13.86 -28.97
N VAL A 107 23.86 14.75 -29.29
CA VAL A 107 24.41 15.75 -28.35
C VAL A 107 23.34 16.80 -27.99
N ILE A 108 22.51 17.19 -28.95
CA ILE A 108 21.37 18.09 -28.77
C ILE A 108 20.26 17.41 -27.96
N HIS A 109 19.99 16.14 -28.19
CA HIS A 109 18.98 15.37 -27.47
C HIS A 109 19.39 15.20 -26.02
N ALA A 110 20.65 14.81 -25.75
CA ALA A 110 21.21 14.76 -24.40
C ALA A 110 21.22 16.13 -23.69
N ALA A 111 21.31 17.24 -24.45
CA ALA A 111 21.18 18.58 -23.92
C ALA A 111 19.72 19.00 -23.69
N ILE A 112 18.75 18.56 -24.51
CA ILE A 112 17.34 19.01 -24.44
C ILE A 112 16.51 18.15 -23.48
N THR A 113 16.89 16.91 -23.19
CA THR A 113 16.18 15.93 -22.33
C THR A 113 16.04 16.31 -20.84
N GLY A 114 16.16 17.59 -20.49
CA GLY A 114 15.78 18.14 -19.19
C GLY A 114 14.27 18.36 -19.00
N TYR A 115 13.46 18.49 -20.05
CA TYR A 115 11.99 18.44 -19.98
C TYR A 115 11.41 18.65 -21.39
N ILE A 116 10.44 17.86 -21.86
CA ILE A 116 9.20 18.24 -22.59
C ILE A 116 8.57 16.92 -23.13
N GLY A 117 7.72 16.25 -22.34
CA GLY A 117 7.06 14.97 -22.72
C GLY A 117 5.74 15.11 -23.48
N ILE A 118 5.04 16.24 -23.36
CA ILE A 118 3.70 16.41 -23.96
C ILE A 118 3.79 16.87 -25.43
N TRP A 119 4.74 17.76 -25.74
CA TRP A 119 4.92 18.24 -27.12
C TRP A 119 5.60 17.22 -28.03
N THR A 120 6.46 16.35 -27.50
CA THR A 120 7.10 15.28 -28.27
C THR A 120 6.10 14.23 -28.72
N ILE A 121 5.17 13.81 -27.86
CA ILE A 121 4.10 12.86 -28.24
C ILE A 121 3.19 13.48 -29.31
N LEU A 122 2.78 14.75 -29.14
CA LEU A 122 1.96 15.44 -30.13
C LEU A 122 2.68 15.53 -31.49
N ILE A 123 3.98 15.85 -31.48
CA ILE A 123 4.80 15.94 -32.69
C ILE A 123 5.00 14.55 -33.32
N THR A 124 5.22 13.48 -32.55
CA THR A 124 5.37 12.12 -33.09
C THR A 124 4.07 11.59 -33.69
N VAL A 125 2.92 11.87 -33.08
CA VAL A 125 1.59 11.52 -33.63
C VAL A 125 1.31 12.32 -34.89
N VAL A 126 1.60 13.63 -34.89
CA VAL A 126 1.47 14.48 -36.09
C VAL A 126 2.41 14.01 -37.20
N LEU A 127 3.65 13.64 -36.90
CA LEU A 127 4.61 13.12 -37.89
C LEU A 127 4.21 11.73 -38.41
N ALA A 128 3.67 10.84 -37.57
CA ALA A 128 3.16 9.54 -37.98
C ALA A 128 1.89 9.67 -38.84
N ALA A 129 0.99 10.60 -38.50
CA ALA A 129 -0.20 10.94 -39.28
C ALA A 129 0.17 11.59 -40.63
N ILE A 130 1.15 12.48 -40.65
CA ILE A 130 1.71 13.07 -41.88
C ILE A 130 2.38 11.99 -42.72
N ALA A 131 3.13 11.06 -42.13
CA ALA A 131 3.77 9.95 -42.85
C ALA A 131 2.76 8.94 -43.42
N THR A 132 1.62 8.73 -42.77
CA THR A 132 0.51 7.90 -43.29
C THR A 132 -0.28 8.61 -44.38
N LEU A 133 -0.57 9.90 -44.21
CA LEU A 133 -1.28 10.71 -45.22
C LEU A 133 -0.45 10.95 -46.49
N LEU A 134 0.88 10.94 -46.38
CA LEU A 134 1.79 11.14 -47.51
C LEU A 134 2.24 9.83 -48.18
N SER A 135 1.88 8.65 -47.65
CA SER A 135 2.32 7.36 -48.20
C SER A 135 1.18 6.62 -48.91
N PRO A 136 1.21 6.50 -50.25
CA PRO A 136 0.19 5.77 -51.01
C PRO A 136 0.30 4.24 -50.88
N ASN A 137 1.23 3.72 -50.06
CA ASN A 137 1.57 2.30 -50.03
C ASN A 137 1.11 1.62 -48.73
N LEU A 138 -0.11 1.08 -48.75
CA LEU A 138 -0.75 0.35 -47.64
C LEU A 138 0.10 -0.79 -47.06
N ARG A 139 0.99 -1.40 -47.86
CA ARG A 139 1.90 -2.46 -47.39
C ARG A 139 2.96 -1.93 -46.43
N LEU A 140 3.40 -0.69 -46.60
CA LEU A 140 4.35 -0.04 -45.70
C LEU A 140 3.68 0.30 -44.36
N VAL A 141 2.40 0.69 -44.39
CA VAL A 141 1.61 0.95 -43.18
C VAL A 141 1.40 -0.34 -42.39
N ALA A 142 1.08 -1.45 -43.05
CA ALA A 142 0.96 -2.77 -42.41
C ALA A 142 2.30 -3.27 -41.85
N LEU A 143 3.42 -3.03 -42.55
CA LEU A 143 4.76 -3.39 -42.07
C LEU A 143 5.18 -2.56 -40.86
N LEU A 144 4.93 -1.24 -40.85
CA LEU A 144 5.24 -0.37 -39.73
C LEU A 144 4.36 -0.70 -38.51
N GLY A 145 3.07 -0.99 -38.73
CA GLY A 145 2.18 -1.48 -37.69
C GLY A 145 2.60 -2.85 -37.13
N GLY A 146 2.95 -3.80 -38.00
CA GLY A 146 3.41 -5.13 -37.58
C GLY A 146 4.75 -5.10 -36.84
N THR A 147 5.70 -4.30 -37.31
CA THR A 147 7.01 -4.13 -36.64
C THR A 147 6.86 -3.46 -35.28
N ALA A 148 5.95 -2.48 -35.14
CA ALA A 148 5.65 -1.86 -33.84
C ALA A 148 5.03 -2.86 -32.84
N ILE A 149 4.15 -3.75 -33.30
CA ILE A 149 3.56 -4.82 -32.48
C ILE A 149 4.60 -5.85 -32.05
N VAL A 150 5.48 -6.29 -32.97
CA VAL A 150 6.57 -7.22 -32.66
C VAL A 150 7.58 -6.59 -31.69
N PHE A 151 7.86 -5.30 -31.84
CA PHE A 151 8.70 -4.56 -30.89
C PHE A 151 8.06 -4.48 -29.51
N ALA A 152 6.78 -4.14 -29.42
CA ALA A 152 6.07 -4.13 -28.15
C ALA A 152 6.12 -5.51 -27.46
N ALA A 153 5.92 -6.60 -28.21
CA ALA A 153 5.99 -7.96 -27.68
C ALA A 153 7.42 -8.38 -27.26
N ALA A 154 8.45 -8.05 -28.05
CA ALA A 154 9.84 -8.39 -27.73
C ALA A 154 10.39 -7.60 -26.53
N THR A 155 9.93 -6.34 -26.36
CA THR A 155 10.33 -5.51 -25.21
C THR A 155 9.74 -6.05 -23.90
N VAL A 156 8.52 -6.62 -23.95
CA VAL A 156 7.90 -7.32 -22.82
C VAL A 156 8.62 -8.63 -22.50
N PHE A 157 9.03 -9.41 -23.51
CA PHE A 157 9.67 -10.72 -23.32
C PHE A 157 11.13 -10.62 -22.83
N VAL A 158 11.90 -9.62 -23.30
CA VAL A 158 13.28 -9.39 -22.86
C VAL A 158 13.34 -8.85 -21.43
N ALA A 159 12.32 -8.10 -20.99
CA ALA A 159 12.22 -7.64 -19.60
C ALA A 159 12.04 -8.80 -18.61
N ASP A 160 11.37 -9.89 -19.04
CA ASP A 160 11.09 -11.07 -18.21
C ASP A 160 12.31 -12.01 -18.08
N ALA A 161 13.19 -12.07 -19.09
CA ALA A 161 14.34 -12.98 -19.11
C ALA A 161 15.55 -12.55 -18.25
N PHE A 162 15.62 -11.28 -17.80
CA PHE A 162 16.77 -10.72 -17.07
C PHE A 162 16.42 -10.32 -15.63
N GLN A 163 15.92 -11.26 -14.84
CA GLN A 163 15.60 -11.01 -13.43
C GLN A 163 16.88 -10.93 -12.57
N GLY A 164 17.37 -9.72 -12.22
CA GLY A 164 18.38 -9.58 -11.17
C GLY A 164 19.17 -8.26 -11.06
N SER A 165 19.21 -7.42 -12.10
CA SER A 165 19.91 -6.12 -12.03
C SER A 165 19.25 -5.10 -12.96
N ALA A 166 18.86 -3.94 -12.40
CA ALA A 166 18.26 -2.84 -13.16
C ALA A 166 19.20 -2.33 -14.28
N GLU A 167 20.51 -2.36 -14.03
CA GLU A 167 21.55 -1.94 -14.97
C GLU A 167 21.73 -2.97 -16.09
N ALA A 168 21.69 -4.27 -15.77
CA ALA A 168 21.75 -5.33 -16.78
C ALA A 168 20.49 -5.36 -17.66
N ARG A 169 19.31 -5.06 -17.10
CA ARG A 169 18.04 -4.92 -17.85
C ARG A 169 18.07 -3.72 -18.78
N ALA A 170 18.50 -2.55 -18.29
CA ALA A 170 18.62 -1.34 -19.09
C ALA A 170 19.62 -1.54 -20.24
N LEU A 171 20.74 -2.21 -19.98
CA LEU A 171 21.71 -2.59 -21.01
C LEU A 171 21.12 -3.58 -22.01
N ALA A 172 20.44 -4.64 -21.55
CA ALA A 172 19.84 -5.64 -22.43
C ALA A 172 18.72 -5.08 -23.32
N VAL A 173 17.85 -4.23 -22.79
CA VAL A 173 16.79 -3.55 -23.56
C VAL A 173 17.38 -2.54 -24.53
N SER A 174 18.42 -1.80 -24.14
CA SER A 174 19.13 -0.88 -25.04
C SER A 174 19.85 -1.63 -26.15
N VAL A 175 20.52 -2.73 -25.82
CA VAL A 175 21.23 -3.60 -26.77
C VAL A 175 20.22 -4.29 -27.70
N ALA A 176 19.11 -4.82 -27.20
CA ALA A 176 18.04 -5.41 -28.01
C ALA A 176 17.37 -4.36 -28.91
N GLY A 177 17.08 -3.17 -28.38
CA GLY A 177 16.52 -2.04 -29.13
C GLY A 177 17.43 -1.50 -30.23
N ILE A 178 18.75 -1.76 -30.16
CA ILE A 178 19.74 -1.42 -31.19
C ILE A 178 19.98 -2.60 -32.15
N ILE A 179 20.12 -3.82 -31.64
CA ILE A 179 20.54 -4.99 -32.40
C ILE A 179 19.37 -5.65 -33.15
N LEU A 180 18.18 -5.78 -32.53
CA LEU A 180 17.02 -6.36 -33.23
C LEU A 180 16.62 -5.58 -34.49
N PRO A 181 16.49 -4.24 -34.51
CA PRO A 181 16.13 -3.53 -35.72
C PRO A 181 17.17 -3.71 -36.83
N VAL A 182 18.46 -3.82 -36.48
CA VAL A 182 19.54 -4.06 -37.46
C VAL A 182 19.47 -5.49 -38.00
N LEU A 183 19.33 -6.50 -37.14
CA LEU A 183 19.25 -7.92 -37.55
C LEU A 183 17.95 -8.28 -38.27
N VAL A 184 16.82 -7.74 -37.80
CA VAL A 184 15.49 -7.95 -38.39
C VAL A 184 15.37 -7.16 -39.70
N SER A 185 15.95 -5.96 -39.81
CA SER A 185 16.05 -5.24 -41.08
C SER A 185 16.82 -6.06 -42.11
N ASP A 186 17.99 -6.62 -41.76
CA ASP A 186 18.84 -7.36 -42.70
C ASP A 186 18.18 -8.67 -43.19
N LYS A 187 17.51 -9.41 -42.27
CA LYS A 187 16.75 -10.62 -42.61
C LYS A 187 15.41 -10.37 -43.31
N LEU A 188 14.70 -9.28 -43.02
CA LEU A 188 13.46 -8.93 -43.74
C LEU A 188 13.75 -8.40 -45.14
N THR A 189 14.84 -7.65 -45.34
CA THR A 189 15.24 -7.17 -46.68
C THR A 189 15.69 -8.28 -47.61
N THR A 190 16.10 -9.44 -47.07
CA THR A 190 16.47 -10.62 -47.86
C THR A 190 15.26 -11.53 -48.17
N LEU A 191 14.23 -11.56 -47.31
CA LEU A 191 13.03 -12.38 -47.49
C LEU A 191 11.91 -11.70 -48.29
N VAL A 192 11.84 -10.37 -48.27
CA VAL A 192 10.86 -9.61 -49.06
C VAL A 192 11.63 -8.52 -49.80
N LYS A 193 11.52 -8.50 -51.14
CA LYS A 193 12.07 -7.41 -51.99
C LYS A 193 11.35 -6.10 -51.69
N LEU A 194 11.65 -5.49 -50.55
CA LEU A 194 11.22 -4.15 -50.19
C LEU A 194 12.33 -3.18 -50.52
N PRO A 195 12.00 -1.94 -50.94
CA PRO A 195 13.00 -0.90 -51.12
C PRO A 195 13.75 -0.68 -49.80
N PRO A 196 15.06 -0.38 -49.85
CA PRO A 196 15.87 -0.17 -48.66
C PRO A 196 15.21 0.89 -47.78
N LEU A 197 15.06 0.58 -46.49
CA LEU A 197 14.57 1.52 -45.49
C LEU A 197 15.36 2.82 -45.62
N THR A 198 14.68 3.89 -46.01
CA THR A 198 15.34 5.19 -46.19
C THR A 198 15.86 5.70 -44.85
N THR A 199 16.84 6.60 -44.89
CA THR A 199 17.42 7.23 -43.69
C THR A 199 16.36 7.83 -42.75
N ALA A 200 15.22 8.25 -43.30
CA ALA A 200 14.07 8.73 -42.54
C ALA A 200 13.44 7.64 -41.65
N HIS A 201 13.37 6.39 -42.13
CA HIS A 201 12.81 5.28 -41.34
C HIS A 201 13.70 4.92 -40.15
N HIS A 202 15.03 4.92 -40.34
CA HIS A 202 15.97 4.69 -39.24
C HIS A 202 15.95 5.84 -38.24
N ALA A 203 15.79 7.08 -38.70
CA ALA A 203 15.62 8.23 -37.82
C ALA A 203 14.32 8.14 -37.00
N VAL A 204 13.20 7.73 -37.62
CA VAL A 204 11.92 7.55 -36.92
C VAL A 204 12.03 6.44 -35.88
N LEU A 205 12.58 5.28 -36.21
CA LEU A 205 12.77 4.18 -35.26
C LEU A 205 13.69 4.58 -34.10
N ALA A 206 14.81 5.23 -34.39
CA ALA A 206 15.71 5.72 -33.35
C ALA A 206 15.04 6.74 -32.42
N VAL A 207 14.27 7.68 -32.99
CA VAL A 207 13.49 8.66 -32.20
C VAL A 207 12.44 7.97 -31.35
N LEU A 208 11.73 6.97 -31.89
CA LEU A 208 10.69 6.26 -31.15
C LEU A 208 11.27 5.43 -29.99
N THR A 209 12.39 4.74 -30.23
CA THR A 209 13.12 4.00 -29.19
C THR A 209 13.71 4.94 -28.14
N LEU A 210 14.27 6.08 -28.54
CA LEU A 210 14.79 7.08 -27.61
C LEU A 210 13.67 7.75 -26.79
N VAL A 211 12.52 8.03 -27.41
CA VAL A 211 11.35 8.61 -26.71
C VAL A 211 10.76 7.62 -25.71
N LEU A 212 10.59 6.35 -26.10
CA LEU A 212 10.11 5.31 -25.18
C LEU A 212 11.11 5.03 -24.05
N GLY A 213 12.41 4.97 -24.35
CA GLY A 213 13.47 4.86 -23.35
C GLY A 213 13.51 6.07 -22.41
N PHE A 214 13.32 7.28 -22.94
CA PHE A 214 13.29 8.53 -22.17
C PHE A 214 12.03 8.66 -21.29
N LEU A 215 10.86 8.25 -21.79
CA LEU A 215 9.63 8.18 -20.99
C LEU A 215 9.74 7.14 -19.88
N GLY A 216 10.42 6.02 -20.16
CA GLY A 216 10.76 5.01 -19.16
C GLY A 216 11.69 5.55 -18.07
N TRP A 217 12.69 6.35 -18.45
CA TRP A 217 13.73 6.85 -17.54
C TRP A 217 13.33 8.09 -16.72
N THR A 218 12.51 8.99 -17.28
CA THR A 218 12.14 10.26 -16.62
C THR A 218 11.02 10.16 -15.60
N ARG A 219 10.33 9.02 -15.54
CA ARG A 219 9.42 8.71 -14.42
C ARG A 219 10.07 7.60 -13.60
N ALA A 220 10.90 7.99 -12.63
CA ALA A 220 11.49 7.07 -11.66
C ALA A 220 10.43 6.18 -10.98
N ASP A 221 9.18 6.65 -10.89
CA ASP A 221 8.04 5.92 -10.33
C ASP A 221 7.36 4.95 -11.32
N TRP A 222 7.59 5.09 -12.62
CA TRP A 222 6.86 4.35 -13.66
C TRP A 222 7.44 2.96 -13.92
N LEU A 223 8.77 2.84 -14.05
CA LEU A 223 9.42 1.53 -14.25
C LEU A 223 9.15 0.57 -13.08
N PRO A 224 9.32 0.97 -11.80
CA PRO A 224 8.95 0.13 -10.66
C PRO A 224 7.45 -0.16 -10.58
N GLY A 225 6.60 0.82 -10.92
CA GLY A 225 5.14 0.64 -10.94
C GLY A 225 4.66 -0.36 -11.99
N VAL A 226 5.20 -0.31 -13.20
CA VAL A 226 4.87 -1.24 -14.28
C VAL A 226 5.50 -2.62 -14.05
N SER A 227 6.72 -2.70 -13.51
CA SER A 227 7.38 -4.00 -13.26
C SER A 227 6.76 -4.80 -12.13
N ASN A 228 5.98 -4.14 -11.25
CA ASN A 228 5.39 -4.76 -10.07
C ASN A 228 3.86 -4.67 -10.05
N ASP A 229 3.25 -4.44 -11.21
CA ASP A 229 1.79 -4.35 -11.38
C ASP A 229 1.11 -3.35 -10.42
N CYS A 230 1.82 -2.29 -10.04
CA CYS A 230 1.34 -1.21 -9.18
C CYS A 230 0.94 0.04 -9.96
N TYR A 231 0.85 -0.03 -11.29
CA TYR A 231 0.56 1.13 -12.13
C TYR A 231 -0.87 1.11 -12.67
N THR A 232 -1.65 2.09 -12.26
CA THR A 232 -3.01 2.29 -12.78
C THR A 232 -2.99 3.20 -14.00
N LEU A 233 -3.58 2.75 -15.11
CA LEU A 233 -4.10 3.70 -16.10
C LEU A 233 -5.24 4.50 -15.44
N PRO A 234 -5.48 5.77 -15.84
CA PRO A 234 -6.61 6.52 -15.30
C PRO A 234 -7.91 5.73 -15.49
N THR A 235 -8.55 5.34 -14.39
CA THR A 235 -9.88 4.70 -14.42
C THR A 235 -10.95 5.75 -14.74
N SER A 236 -12.15 5.31 -15.15
CA SER A 236 -13.27 6.20 -15.44
C SER A 236 -13.72 7.03 -14.24
N THR A 237 -13.48 6.55 -13.02
CA THR A 237 -13.79 7.23 -11.75
C THR A 237 -12.65 8.12 -11.25
N GLY A 238 -11.40 7.81 -11.64
CA GLY A 238 -10.20 8.54 -11.20
C GLY A 238 -9.86 8.39 -9.71
N ILE A 239 -10.56 7.53 -8.95
CA ILE A 239 -10.31 7.31 -7.51
C ILE A 239 -9.16 6.32 -7.32
N THR A 240 -9.22 5.17 -8.01
CA THR A 240 -8.13 4.17 -7.96
C THR A 240 -6.80 4.81 -8.35
N THR A 241 -5.85 4.77 -7.43
CA THR A 241 -4.52 5.37 -7.56
C THR A 241 -3.54 4.47 -6.81
N LEU A 242 -2.63 3.82 -7.54
CA LEU A 242 -1.61 2.95 -6.97
C LEU A 242 -0.22 3.54 -7.17
N ARG A 243 0.68 3.23 -6.23
CA ARG A 243 2.11 3.54 -6.28
C ARG A 243 2.91 2.32 -5.83
N ALA A 244 4.09 2.14 -6.40
CA ALA A 244 5.06 1.17 -5.91
C ALA A 244 5.86 1.75 -4.74
N THR A 245 6.23 0.90 -3.79
CA THR A 245 7.24 1.20 -2.78
C THR A 245 8.63 1.34 -3.41
N ALA A 246 9.59 1.93 -2.70
CA ALA A 246 10.92 2.24 -3.26
C ALA A 246 11.75 0.98 -3.61
N ASP A 247 11.53 -0.11 -2.87
CA ASP A 247 12.03 -1.46 -3.15
C ASP A 247 11.33 -2.12 -4.36
N GLY A 248 10.23 -1.54 -4.85
CA GLY A 248 9.43 -2.02 -5.96
C GLY A 248 8.47 -3.17 -5.60
N ASP A 249 8.73 -3.91 -4.52
CA ASP A 249 8.08 -5.21 -4.29
C ASP A 249 6.63 -5.15 -3.74
N ARG A 250 6.12 -3.95 -3.41
CA ARG A 250 4.80 -3.73 -2.81
C ARG A 250 4.07 -2.56 -3.48
N CYS A 251 2.74 -2.68 -3.57
CA CYS A 251 1.86 -1.60 -3.99
C CYS A 251 1.18 -0.98 -2.78
N TYR A 252 0.98 0.33 -2.81
CA TYR A 252 0.15 1.08 -1.84
C TYR A 252 -0.71 2.08 -2.60
N GLY A 253 -1.83 2.50 -2.01
CA GLY A 253 -2.72 3.46 -2.65
C GLY A 253 -4.18 3.28 -2.31
N LEU A 254 -5.05 3.69 -3.24
CA LEU A 254 -6.50 3.60 -3.17
C LEU A 254 -7.02 2.64 -4.25
N LEU A 255 -7.94 1.74 -3.87
CA LEU A 255 -8.69 0.88 -4.78
C LEU A 255 -10.20 1.13 -4.61
N ASP A 256 -10.87 1.41 -5.72
CA ASP A 256 -12.34 1.60 -5.80
C ASP A 256 -13.05 0.59 -6.72
N THR A 257 -12.29 -0.15 -7.53
CA THR A 257 -12.82 -1.13 -8.50
C THR A 257 -12.04 -2.44 -8.46
N ALA A 258 -12.75 -3.55 -8.72
CA ALA A 258 -12.14 -4.87 -8.85
C ALA A 258 -11.38 -5.06 -10.18
N ASP A 259 -11.58 -4.15 -11.14
CA ASP A 259 -10.90 -4.10 -12.43
C ASP A 259 -10.24 -2.73 -12.62
N PRO A 260 -9.04 -2.52 -12.04
CA PRO A 260 -8.34 -1.25 -12.12
C PRO A 260 -7.61 -1.02 -13.46
N GLY A 261 -7.75 -1.95 -14.42
CA GLY A 261 -7.06 -1.95 -15.71
C GLY A 261 -5.86 -2.89 -15.78
N VAL A 262 -5.14 -2.83 -16.91
CA VAL A 262 -4.21 -3.89 -17.38
C VAL A 262 -2.92 -4.05 -16.54
N PHE A 263 -2.47 -3.01 -15.84
CA PHE A 263 -1.16 -2.99 -15.15
C PHE A 263 -1.26 -2.75 -13.64
N ALA A 264 -2.47 -2.88 -13.09
CA ALA A 264 -2.76 -2.58 -11.69
C ALA A 264 -3.28 -3.81 -10.97
N ALA A 265 -2.78 -4.02 -9.76
CA ALA A 265 -3.31 -5.01 -8.85
C ALA A 265 -4.79 -4.70 -8.54
N GLY A 266 -5.69 -5.64 -8.86
CA GLY A 266 -7.13 -5.53 -8.54
C GLY A 266 -7.47 -5.75 -7.06
N ALA A 267 -6.45 -5.89 -6.20
CA ALA A 267 -6.55 -6.05 -4.75
C ALA A 267 -5.15 -5.83 -4.13
N PHE A 268 -5.11 -5.40 -2.87
CA PHE A 268 -3.88 -5.36 -2.08
C PHE A 268 -3.59 -6.70 -1.39
N GLY A 269 -2.35 -6.90 -0.96
CA GLY A 269 -1.90 -8.17 -0.38
C GLY A 269 -1.87 -9.32 -1.40
N LYS A 270 -1.35 -10.47 -0.95
CA LYS A 270 -1.10 -11.64 -1.83
C LYS A 270 -1.88 -12.89 -1.41
N ASP A 271 -2.57 -12.83 -0.26
CA ASP A 271 -3.37 -13.91 0.27
C ASP A 271 -4.71 -14.06 -0.50
N PRO A 272 -5.05 -15.27 -1.01
CA PRO A 272 -6.27 -15.47 -1.80
C PRO A 272 -7.58 -15.11 -1.08
N VAL A 273 -7.66 -15.31 0.24
CA VAL A 273 -8.85 -14.98 1.04
C VAL A 273 -9.05 -13.46 1.07
N THR A 274 -7.97 -12.73 1.34
CA THR A 274 -7.91 -11.27 1.34
C THR A 274 -8.27 -10.70 -0.04
N ILE A 275 -7.74 -11.28 -1.11
CA ILE A 275 -8.04 -10.86 -2.49
C ILE A 275 -9.53 -11.09 -2.84
N ALA A 276 -10.07 -12.26 -2.50
CA ALA A 276 -11.47 -12.59 -2.78
C ALA A 276 -12.44 -11.64 -2.04
N LEU A 277 -12.12 -11.31 -0.78
CA LEU A 277 -12.89 -10.36 0.02
C LEU A 277 -12.89 -8.96 -0.58
N GLN A 278 -11.71 -8.43 -0.92
CA GLN A 278 -11.59 -7.11 -1.56
C GLN A 278 -12.34 -7.06 -2.89
N ARG A 279 -12.19 -8.08 -3.75
CA ARG A 279 -12.94 -8.14 -5.01
C ARG A 279 -14.45 -8.13 -4.80
N ARG A 280 -14.98 -8.77 -3.75
CA ARG A 280 -16.41 -8.74 -3.46
C ARG A 280 -16.88 -7.35 -3.03
N ILE A 281 -16.10 -6.66 -2.18
CA ILE A 281 -16.36 -5.27 -1.78
C ILE A 281 -16.37 -4.36 -3.01
N LEU A 282 -15.31 -4.41 -3.80
CA LEU A 282 -15.13 -3.53 -4.95
C LEU A 282 -16.14 -3.82 -6.07
N ALA A 283 -16.58 -5.08 -6.24
CA ALA A 283 -17.64 -5.42 -7.19
C ALA A 283 -19.04 -4.96 -6.74
N ALA A 284 -19.23 -4.71 -5.44
CA ALA A 284 -20.47 -4.14 -4.90
C ALA A 284 -20.52 -2.61 -5.02
N ASN A 285 -19.38 -1.96 -5.28
CA ASN A 285 -19.35 -0.53 -5.58
C ASN A 285 -20.09 -0.23 -6.89
N ARG A 286 -21.04 0.70 -6.80
CA ARG A 286 -21.71 1.31 -7.95
C ARG A 286 -21.24 2.76 -8.10
N GLY A 287 -21.50 3.35 -9.26
CA GLY A 287 -21.23 4.78 -9.48
C GLY A 287 -21.95 5.63 -8.43
N LEU A 288 -21.22 6.56 -7.80
CA LEU A 288 -21.71 7.35 -6.68
C LEU A 288 -22.92 8.21 -7.08
N GLU A 289 -23.95 8.17 -6.24
CA GLU A 289 -25.15 9.02 -6.33
C GLU A 289 -25.20 10.01 -5.17
N ASP A 290 -25.97 11.09 -5.31
CA ASP A 290 -26.15 12.08 -4.25
C ASP A 290 -26.72 11.41 -2.99
N GLY A 291 -26.04 11.61 -1.86
CA GLY A 291 -26.44 11.02 -0.58
C GLY A 291 -25.87 9.64 -0.32
N ASP A 292 -25.15 9.00 -1.25
CA ASP A 292 -24.37 7.80 -0.95
C ASP A 292 -23.27 8.12 0.07
N LEU A 293 -23.01 7.19 0.98
CA LEU A 293 -21.91 7.26 1.94
C LEU A 293 -20.65 6.66 1.30
N THR A 294 -19.55 7.41 1.26
CA THR A 294 -18.24 6.87 0.92
C THR A 294 -17.43 6.62 2.19
N VAL A 295 -17.05 5.36 2.39
CA VAL A 295 -16.13 4.94 3.44
C VAL A 295 -14.78 4.60 2.81
N VAL A 296 -13.75 5.35 3.17
CA VAL A 296 -12.37 4.95 2.88
C VAL A 296 -11.86 4.12 4.06
N TRP A 297 -11.67 2.82 3.84
CA TRP A 297 -11.01 1.96 4.81
C TRP A 297 -9.50 2.20 4.76
N LEU A 298 -8.91 2.57 5.88
CA LEU A 298 -7.47 2.84 5.99
C LEU A 298 -6.78 1.77 6.85
N GLY A 299 -5.99 0.91 6.21
CA GLY A 299 -5.29 -0.17 6.89
C GLY A 299 -4.00 -0.62 6.20
N ALA A 300 -3.55 -1.83 6.53
CA ALA A 300 -2.30 -2.42 6.05
C ALA A 300 -2.53 -3.88 5.62
N LEU A 301 -2.48 -4.14 4.31
CA LEU A 301 -2.67 -5.45 3.68
C LEU A 301 -1.41 -5.93 2.95
N SER A 302 -0.47 -5.02 2.67
CA SER A 302 0.79 -5.35 1.99
C SER A 302 1.95 -5.47 2.99
N CYS A 303 2.64 -6.60 2.99
CA CYS A 303 3.86 -6.86 3.79
C CYS A 303 5.08 -7.11 2.91
N GLU A 304 6.25 -7.08 3.54
CA GLU A 304 7.44 -7.70 2.97
C GLU A 304 7.19 -9.20 2.73
N PRO A 305 7.31 -9.70 1.49
CA PRO A 305 7.02 -11.10 1.19
C PRO A 305 8.12 -12.03 1.66
N LEU A 306 7.76 -13.22 2.14
CA LEU A 306 8.71 -14.27 2.45
C LEU A 306 9.40 -14.73 1.14
N PRO A 307 10.75 -14.77 1.06
CA PRO A 307 11.45 -15.09 -0.19
C PRO A 307 11.07 -16.45 -0.79
N ALA A 308 10.84 -17.46 0.05
CA ALA A 308 10.47 -18.82 -0.35
C ALA A 308 8.99 -18.98 -0.71
N ASP A 309 8.12 -18.09 -0.24
CA ASP A 309 6.68 -18.10 -0.52
C ASP A 309 6.17 -16.66 -0.53
N ARG A 310 6.13 -16.07 -1.72
CA ARG A 310 5.73 -14.67 -1.90
C ARG A 310 4.29 -14.38 -1.49
N THR A 311 3.45 -15.39 -1.23
CA THR A 311 2.08 -15.19 -0.76
C THR A 311 1.98 -14.93 0.75
N ARG A 312 3.09 -15.15 1.49
CA ARG A 312 3.18 -14.95 2.93
C ARG A 312 4.09 -13.78 3.27
N CYS A 313 3.89 -13.20 4.45
CA CYS A 313 4.77 -12.17 4.98
C CYS A 313 6.04 -12.79 5.57
N ALA A 314 7.18 -12.13 5.39
CA ALA A 314 8.48 -12.60 5.89
C ALA A 314 8.52 -12.70 7.42
N ASP A 315 7.78 -11.84 8.11
CA ASP A 315 7.63 -11.79 9.56
C ASP A 315 6.49 -12.68 10.10
N GLY A 316 5.86 -13.50 9.24
CA GLY A 316 4.77 -14.39 9.60
C GLY A 316 3.43 -13.71 9.86
N ARG A 317 3.31 -12.39 9.61
CA ARG A 317 2.02 -11.70 9.73
C ARG A 317 1.02 -12.25 8.70
N ASP A 318 -0.24 -12.30 9.11
CA ASP A 318 -1.32 -12.79 8.28
C ASP A 318 -2.56 -11.88 8.33
N TYR A 319 -2.47 -10.64 8.81
CA TYR A 319 -3.54 -9.62 8.76
C TYR A 319 -5.01 -10.06 9.06
N PRO A 320 -5.27 -10.93 10.07
CA PRO A 320 -6.65 -11.37 10.36
C PRO A 320 -7.54 -10.21 10.80
N SER A 321 -6.97 -9.25 11.54
CA SER A 321 -7.65 -8.04 12.01
C SER A 321 -8.17 -7.18 10.86
N GLU A 322 -7.36 -6.97 9.83
CA GLU A 322 -7.69 -6.16 8.67
C GLU A 322 -8.74 -6.87 7.81
N ARG A 323 -8.66 -8.19 7.67
CA ARG A 323 -9.72 -8.98 7.02
C ARG A 323 -11.05 -8.88 7.76
N ASP A 324 -11.08 -8.92 9.09
CA ASP A 324 -12.32 -8.74 9.85
C ASP A 324 -12.92 -7.35 9.67
N GLN A 325 -12.11 -6.29 9.63
CA GLN A 325 -12.60 -4.95 9.31
C GLN A 325 -13.19 -4.88 7.89
N LEU A 326 -12.53 -5.47 6.91
CA LEU A 326 -13.04 -5.54 5.53
C LEU A 326 -14.34 -6.36 5.42
N ARG A 327 -14.46 -7.49 6.15
CA ARG A 327 -15.70 -8.26 6.25
C ARG A 327 -16.82 -7.39 6.81
N ALA A 328 -16.53 -6.63 7.86
CA ALA A 328 -17.51 -5.72 8.46
C ALA A 328 -18.01 -4.67 7.46
N LEU A 329 -17.12 -4.08 6.66
CA LEU A 329 -17.49 -3.12 5.63
C LEU A 329 -18.29 -3.74 4.48
N LEU A 330 -17.93 -4.94 4.03
CA LEU A 330 -18.73 -5.70 3.05
C LEU A 330 -20.16 -5.92 3.57
N TYR A 331 -20.27 -6.37 4.80
CA TYR A 331 -21.56 -6.64 5.41
C TYR A 331 -22.35 -5.32 5.56
N ALA A 332 -21.70 -4.24 6.01
CA ALA A 332 -22.35 -2.95 6.23
C ALA A 332 -22.86 -2.38 4.90
N GLN A 333 -22.07 -2.52 3.84
CA GLN A 333 -22.44 -2.14 2.48
C GLN A 333 -23.71 -2.86 2.02
N ALA A 334 -23.78 -4.18 2.21
CA ALA A 334 -24.96 -4.98 1.86
C ALA A 334 -26.18 -4.63 2.72
N HIS A 335 -25.97 -4.40 4.02
CA HIS A 335 -27.05 -4.06 4.95
C HIS A 335 -27.66 -2.68 4.67
N ILE A 336 -26.83 -1.65 4.45
CA ILE A 336 -27.28 -0.30 4.10
C ILE A 336 -28.05 -0.34 2.78
N ALA A 337 -27.50 -1.00 1.76
CA ALA A 337 -28.18 -1.14 0.46
C ALA A 337 -29.54 -1.86 0.55
N ALA A 338 -29.72 -2.77 1.52
CA ALA A 338 -30.97 -3.50 1.72
C ALA A 338 -31.99 -2.76 2.60
N THR A 339 -31.56 -1.78 3.40
CA THR A 339 -32.41 -1.18 4.45
C THR A 339 -32.58 0.33 4.34
N LYS A 340 -31.82 0.98 3.47
CA LYS A 340 -31.82 2.44 3.27
C LYS A 340 -32.10 2.80 1.81
N SER A 341 -32.42 4.08 1.58
CA SER A 341 -32.64 4.63 0.23
C SER A 341 -31.35 4.99 -0.49
N HIS A 342 -30.23 5.07 0.23
CA HIS A 342 -28.89 5.34 -0.28
C HIS A 342 -27.98 4.13 -0.05
N ARG A 343 -26.79 4.17 -0.64
CA ARG A 343 -25.82 3.07 -0.59
C ARG A 343 -24.56 3.50 0.14
N MET A 344 -23.72 2.51 0.40
CA MET A 344 -22.37 2.70 0.88
C MET A 344 -21.39 2.27 -0.21
N HIS A 345 -20.46 3.16 -0.53
CA HIS A 345 -19.33 2.93 -1.43
C HIS A 345 -18.07 2.76 -0.59
N VAL A 346 -17.28 1.72 -0.86
CA VAL A 346 -16.09 1.40 -0.06
C VAL A 346 -14.85 1.55 -0.91
N VAL A 347 -13.94 2.42 -0.47
CA VAL A 347 -12.60 2.54 -1.04
C VAL A 347 -11.62 1.88 -0.10
N ILE A 348 -10.80 0.97 -0.62
CA ILE A 348 -9.80 0.25 0.15
C ILE A 348 -8.48 1.01 0.02
N ALA A 349 -7.95 1.50 1.13
CA ALA A 349 -6.70 2.23 1.18
C ALA A 349 -5.64 1.45 1.96
N ASP A 350 -4.60 1.02 1.25
CA ASP A 350 -3.49 0.27 1.83
C ASP A 350 -2.30 1.20 2.06
N ALA A 351 -1.91 1.33 3.33
CA ALA A 351 -0.76 2.11 3.78
C ALA A 351 0.50 1.26 3.93
N THR A 352 0.48 0.00 3.47
CA THR A 352 1.52 -1.03 3.66
C THR A 352 1.81 -1.37 5.12
N GLN A 353 2.72 -2.31 5.32
CA GLN A 353 3.21 -2.78 6.61
C GLN A 353 3.51 -1.63 7.56
N ASP A 354 3.04 -1.79 8.80
CA ASP A 354 3.23 -0.82 9.89
C ASP A 354 2.77 0.60 9.53
N VAL A 355 1.85 0.71 8.56
CA VAL A 355 1.25 1.94 8.03
C VAL A 355 2.31 2.97 7.58
N GLU A 356 3.44 2.50 7.06
CA GLU A 356 4.59 3.32 6.63
C GLU A 356 4.18 4.44 5.66
N ARG A 357 3.19 4.19 4.79
CA ARG A 357 2.76 5.14 3.73
C ARG A 357 1.49 5.90 4.07
N ILE A 358 1.04 5.90 5.32
CA ILE A 358 -0.26 6.46 5.71
C ILE A 358 -0.43 7.96 5.41
N ASP A 359 0.63 8.77 5.55
CA ASP A 359 0.58 10.20 5.20
C ASP A 359 0.42 10.42 3.68
N ASP A 360 0.99 9.55 2.86
CA ASP A 360 0.79 9.62 1.41
C ASP A 360 -0.62 9.21 1.02
N ILE A 361 -1.18 8.20 1.68
CA ILE A 361 -2.57 7.80 1.50
C ILE A 361 -3.51 8.95 1.88
N ALA A 362 -3.26 9.62 3.01
CA ALA A 362 -4.06 10.79 3.41
C ALA A 362 -4.04 11.90 2.34
N LYS A 363 -2.88 12.20 1.74
CA LYS A 363 -2.80 13.15 0.61
C LYS A 363 -3.62 12.67 -0.59
N MET A 364 -3.52 11.40 -0.96
CA MET A 364 -4.33 10.84 -2.06
C MET A 364 -5.83 10.97 -1.79
N ILE A 365 -6.29 10.69 -0.57
CA ILE A 365 -7.70 10.83 -0.19
C ILE A 365 -8.15 12.28 -0.35
N ILE A 366 -7.33 13.25 0.10
CA ILE A 366 -7.63 14.68 -0.01
C ILE A 366 -7.70 15.12 -1.47
N ASP A 367 -6.71 14.73 -2.27
CA ASP A 367 -6.65 15.05 -3.70
C ASP A 367 -7.85 14.45 -4.48
N ARG A 368 -8.36 13.30 -4.03
CA ARG A 368 -9.51 12.62 -4.64
C ARG A 368 -10.85 12.96 -4.01
N ARG A 369 -10.90 13.85 -3.00
CA ARG A 369 -12.13 14.22 -2.30
C ARG A 369 -13.31 14.54 -3.24
N PRO A 370 -13.16 15.30 -4.34
CA PRO A 370 -14.27 15.57 -5.24
C PRO A 370 -14.88 14.31 -5.87
N ALA A 371 -14.06 13.29 -6.16
CA ALA A 371 -14.51 12.03 -6.73
C ALA A 371 -15.08 11.07 -5.67
N LEU A 372 -14.74 11.26 -4.40
CA LEU A 372 -15.21 10.44 -3.28
C LEU A 372 -16.60 10.85 -2.75
N GLY A 373 -17.21 11.91 -3.29
CA GLY A 373 -18.55 12.37 -2.88
C GLY A 373 -18.58 13.23 -1.62
N SER A 374 -19.75 13.79 -1.30
CA SER A 374 -19.93 14.74 -0.19
C SER A 374 -19.97 14.08 1.19
N ARG A 375 -20.58 12.89 1.31
CA ARG A 375 -20.64 12.10 2.55
C ARG A 375 -19.42 11.18 2.63
N LEU A 376 -18.26 11.75 2.92
CA LEU A 376 -16.99 11.02 3.00
C LEU A 376 -16.52 10.88 4.45
N VAL A 377 -16.12 9.67 4.83
CA VAL A 377 -15.45 9.35 6.09
C VAL A 377 -14.26 8.41 5.87
N VAL A 378 -13.24 8.52 6.71
CA VAL A 378 -12.15 7.54 6.79
C VAL A 378 -12.34 6.68 8.05
N ILE A 379 -12.25 5.36 7.90
CA ILE A 379 -12.39 4.40 9.02
C ILE A 379 -11.14 3.52 9.07
N GLY A 380 -10.53 3.39 10.26
CA GLY A 380 -9.40 2.50 10.49
C GLY A 380 -8.26 3.17 11.23
N GLY A 381 -7.04 3.09 10.66
CA GLY A 381 -5.84 3.71 11.22
C GLY A 381 -4.76 2.73 11.69
N GLY A 382 -4.99 1.41 11.56
CA GLY A 382 -4.00 0.33 11.70
C GLY A 382 -3.23 0.29 13.02
N ASP A 383 -2.23 1.16 13.15
CA ASP A 383 -1.32 1.26 14.28
C ASP A 383 -1.25 2.71 14.79
N SER A 384 -1.34 2.93 16.11
CA SER A 384 -1.18 4.26 16.71
C SER A 384 0.29 4.70 16.73
N ARG A 385 0.75 5.23 15.59
CA ARG A 385 2.10 5.78 15.37
C ARG A 385 2.05 7.29 15.14
N ASP A 386 3.17 7.97 15.26
CA ASP A 386 3.29 9.39 14.94
C ASP A 386 2.82 9.73 13.51
N THR A 387 3.19 8.91 12.52
CA THR A 387 2.75 9.04 11.12
C THR A 387 1.24 8.91 10.97
N THR A 388 0.62 7.97 11.69
CA THR A 388 -0.85 7.82 11.74
C THR A 388 -1.51 9.07 12.31
N GLN A 389 -0.98 9.60 13.40
CA GLN A 389 -1.53 10.82 14.02
C GLN A 389 -1.44 12.01 13.06
N GLN A 390 -0.32 12.17 12.37
CA GLN A 390 -0.13 13.23 11.38
C GLN A 390 -1.09 13.09 10.20
N ALA A 391 -1.26 11.87 9.67
CA ALA A 391 -2.19 11.57 8.59
C ALA A 391 -3.64 11.87 8.99
N ILE A 392 -4.06 11.49 10.20
CA ILE A 392 -5.40 11.81 10.73
C ILE A 392 -5.56 13.33 10.82
N ASN A 393 -4.60 14.05 11.42
CA ASN A 393 -4.67 15.51 11.50
C ASN A 393 -4.79 16.17 10.12
N ARG A 394 -4.07 15.67 9.12
CA ARG A 394 -4.15 16.14 7.74
C ARG A 394 -5.55 15.93 7.13
N LEU A 395 -6.17 14.78 7.36
CA LEU A 395 -7.54 14.49 6.92
C LEU A 395 -8.54 15.43 7.59
N LEU A 396 -8.38 15.68 8.90
CA LEU A 396 -9.22 16.61 9.65
C LEU A 396 -9.03 18.06 9.19
N ASP A 397 -7.80 18.48 8.86
CA ASP A 397 -7.53 19.80 8.27
C ASP A 397 -8.24 19.98 6.91
N ALA A 398 -8.38 18.88 6.16
CA ALA A 398 -9.18 18.86 4.94
C ALA A 398 -10.69 18.74 5.21
N GLY A 399 -11.15 18.73 6.46
CA GLY A 399 -12.57 18.58 6.80
C GLY A 399 -13.12 17.18 6.49
N ILE A 400 -12.29 16.14 6.55
CA ILE A 400 -12.69 14.74 6.36
C ILE A 400 -12.71 14.05 7.74
N PRO A 401 -13.88 13.63 8.24
CA PRO A 401 -13.98 12.96 9.54
C PRO A 401 -13.29 11.59 9.53
N PHE A 402 -12.82 11.19 10.70
CA PHE A 402 -12.09 9.95 10.93
C PHE A 402 -12.71 9.18 12.10
N ILE A 403 -13.07 7.91 11.87
CA ILE A 403 -13.54 7.02 12.95
C ILE A 403 -12.48 5.95 13.18
N ALA A 404 -11.95 5.91 14.39
CA ALA A 404 -10.97 4.94 14.84
C ALA A 404 -11.66 3.84 15.67
N PRO A 405 -11.98 2.68 15.08
CA PRO A 405 -12.63 1.60 15.82
C PRO A 405 -11.71 0.96 16.87
N ASN A 406 -10.38 1.03 16.66
CA ASN A 406 -9.39 0.24 17.41
C ASN A 406 -8.03 0.94 17.61
N LEU A 407 -7.97 2.28 17.58
CA LEU A 407 -6.79 3.02 18.04
C LEU A 407 -6.95 3.32 19.53
N LEU A 408 -5.97 2.95 20.34
CA LEU A 408 -6.05 3.00 21.81
C LEU A 408 -5.06 3.98 22.44
N ALA A 409 -4.02 4.42 21.71
CA ALA A 409 -2.97 5.26 22.29
C ALA A 409 -3.50 6.56 22.86
N ASP A 410 -2.91 7.00 23.97
CA ASP A 410 -3.13 8.33 24.53
C ASP A 410 -2.09 9.33 23.97
N LEU A 411 -2.43 10.63 23.87
CA LEU A 411 -1.55 11.70 23.37
C LEU A 411 -0.40 12.02 24.35
N GLY A 412 0.49 11.06 24.60
CA GLY A 412 1.68 11.19 25.45
C GLY A 412 1.40 11.56 26.91
N ALA A 413 0.14 11.66 27.31
CA ALA A 413 -0.31 12.00 28.66
C ALA A 413 -1.59 11.21 28.97
N PRO A 414 -1.75 10.71 30.21
CA PRO A 414 -2.89 9.89 30.59
C PRO A 414 -4.25 10.54 30.29
N GLY A 415 -5.14 9.80 29.64
CA GLY A 415 -6.55 10.18 29.44
C GLY A 415 -6.78 11.23 28.35
N ARG A 416 -5.77 11.50 27.50
CA ARG A 416 -5.93 12.34 26.33
C ARG A 416 -6.11 11.47 25.09
N PRO A 417 -7.16 11.68 24.27
CA PRO A 417 -7.38 10.88 23.08
C PRO A 417 -6.19 10.99 22.12
N PHE A 418 -5.96 9.95 21.32
CA PHE A 418 -4.85 9.90 20.36
C PHE A 418 -4.79 11.14 19.45
N VAL A 419 -5.96 11.66 19.07
CA VAL A 419 -6.15 12.93 18.38
C VAL A 419 -7.25 13.72 19.10
N ASP A 420 -6.92 14.91 19.60
CA ASP A 420 -7.86 15.75 20.35
C ASP A 420 -8.48 16.85 19.47
N ARG A 421 -9.26 16.46 18.46
CA ARG A 421 -9.90 17.39 17.51
C ARG A 421 -11.31 16.97 17.12
N PRO A 422 -12.21 17.93 16.82
CA PRO A 422 -13.50 17.64 16.18
C PRO A 422 -13.31 16.82 14.91
N GLY A 423 -14.22 15.86 14.67
CA GLY A 423 -14.17 14.96 13.52
C GLY A 423 -13.39 13.67 13.75
N TYR A 424 -12.63 13.55 14.85
CA TYR A 424 -12.00 12.30 15.27
C TYR A 424 -12.86 11.58 16.30
N LEU A 425 -13.35 10.38 15.96
CA LEU A 425 -14.18 9.57 16.85
C LEU A 425 -13.47 8.26 17.19
N GLN A 426 -12.98 8.14 18.41
CA GLN A 426 -12.34 6.91 18.92
C GLN A 426 -13.39 6.04 19.63
N LEU A 427 -13.71 4.87 19.07
CA LEU A 427 -14.71 3.98 19.66
C LEU A 427 -14.14 3.14 20.82
N ALA A 428 -12.87 2.75 20.70
CA ALA A 428 -12.16 1.97 21.70
C ALA A 428 -11.78 2.80 22.93
N PRO A 429 -11.75 2.21 24.14
CA PRO A 429 -11.16 2.85 25.31
C PRO A 429 -9.71 3.24 25.06
N SER A 430 -9.20 4.24 25.76
CA SER A 430 -7.79 4.56 25.70
C SER A 430 -6.94 3.59 26.54
N ASN A 431 -5.63 3.57 26.31
CA ASN A 431 -4.68 2.74 27.06
C ASN A 431 -4.78 2.98 28.57
N LEU A 432 -5.03 4.22 29.00
CA LEU A 432 -5.29 4.52 30.41
C LEU A 432 -6.42 3.67 31.00
N ALA A 433 -7.53 3.51 30.29
CA ALA A 433 -8.67 2.72 30.79
C ALA A 433 -8.30 1.24 30.97
N TYR A 434 -7.55 0.66 30.03
CA TYR A 434 -7.02 -0.71 30.15
C TYR A 434 -5.99 -0.84 31.28
N ALA A 435 -5.12 0.17 31.46
CA ALA A 435 -4.12 0.17 32.52
C ALA A 435 -4.77 0.24 33.92
N GLN A 436 -5.78 1.09 34.08
CA GLN A 436 -6.55 1.20 35.32
C GLN A 436 -7.28 -0.11 35.65
N ASP A 437 -8.00 -0.67 34.67
CA ASP A 437 -8.73 -1.93 34.83
C ASP A 437 -7.80 -3.11 35.18
N ALA A 438 -6.65 -3.22 34.52
CA ALA A 438 -5.66 -4.25 34.83
C ALA A 438 -5.15 -4.12 36.27
N VAL A 439 -4.81 -2.90 36.71
CA VAL A 439 -4.33 -2.65 38.07
C VAL A 439 -5.41 -2.91 39.11
N ASP A 440 -6.65 -2.51 38.86
CA ASP A 440 -7.76 -2.75 39.79
C ASP A 440 -8.03 -4.25 39.96
N ARG A 441 -8.00 -5.03 38.87
CA ARG A 441 -8.13 -6.50 38.93
C ARG A 441 -6.96 -7.15 39.70
N LEU A 442 -5.74 -6.66 39.50
CA LEU A 442 -4.57 -7.14 40.24
C LEU A 442 -4.65 -6.83 41.73
N ARG A 443 -5.17 -5.66 42.13
CA ARG A 443 -5.39 -5.32 43.54
C ARG A 443 -6.42 -6.23 44.21
N LEU A 444 -7.50 -6.55 43.48
CA LEU A 444 -8.52 -7.48 43.98
C LEU A 444 -7.97 -8.89 44.15
N ARG A 445 -7.12 -9.34 43.21
CA ARG A 445 -6.51 -10.68 43.24
C ARG A 445 -5.38 -10.80 44.27
N PHE A 446 -4.59 -9.75 44.44
CA PHE A 446 -3.41 -9.72 45.31
C PHE A 446 -3.56 -8.63 46.37
N ASP A 447 -4.43 -8.90 47.35
CA ASP A 447 -4.78 -8.02 48.47
C ASP A 447 -3.58 -7.55 49.31
N LYS A 448 -2.52 -8.35 49.39
CA LYS A 448 -1.25 -8.05 50.06
C LYS A 448 -0.24 -7.26 49.20
N GLY A 449 -0.63 -6.87 47.99
CA GLY A 449 0.21 -6.18 47.02
C GLY A 449 0.83 -7.10 45.97
N PHE A 450 1.35 -6.49 44.91
CA PHE A 450 1.93 -7.18 43.75
C PHE A 450 3.09 -6.36 43.18
N ARG A 451 3.93 -7.00 42.36
CA ARG A 451 4.89 -6.34 41.48
C ARG A 451 4.48 -6.56 40.03
N LEU A 452 4.42 -5.50 39.22
CA LEU A 452 4.13 -5.56 37.79
C LEU A 452 5.40 -5.33 36.98
N ASP A 453 5.89 -6.36 36.31
CA ASP A 453 7.01 -6.28 35.37
C ASP A 453 6.43 -6.02 33.98
N ILE A 454 6.61 -4.81 33.45
CA ILE A 454 6.01 -4.37 32.18
C ILE A 454 7.03 -4.53 31.06
N TYR A 455 6.84 -5.52 30.19
CA TYR A 455 7.68 -5.75 29.02
C TYR A 455 7.27 -4.87 27.85
N GLN A 456 8.22 -4.12 27.31
CA GLN A 456 8.05 -3.37 26.06
C GLN A 456 9.43 -3.07 25.47
N HIS A 457 9.62 -3.33 24.18
CA HIS A 457 10.80 -2.87 23.46
C HIS A 457 10.62 -1.38 23.08
N PRO A 458 11.48 -0.47 23.57
CA PRO A 458 11.29 0.96 23.33
C PRO A 458 11.36 1.30 21.83
N SER A 459 10.31 1.96 21.34
CA SER A 459 10.27 2.54 20.00
C SER A 459 9.70 3.96 20.07
N PRO A 460 10.48 5.01 19.76
CA PRO A 460 10.06 6.39 19.99
C PRO A 460 8.88 6.83 19.10
N THR A 461 8.65 6.15 17.98
CA THR A 461 7.54 6.43 17.05
C THR A 461 6.29 5.61 17.33
N ASP A 462 6.36 4.67 18.28
CA ASP A 462 5.25 3.82 18.68
C ASP A 462 4.51 4.41 19.88
N HIS A 463 3.52 5.26 19.58
CA HIS A 463 2.69 5.87 20.62
C HIS A 463 1.78 4.86 21.33
N TYR A 464 1.40 3.75 20.68
CA TYR A 464 0.60 2.70 21.31
C TYR A 464 1.32 2.07 22.51
N THR A 465 2.50 1.50 22.29
CA THR A 465 3.23 0.78 23.34
C THR A 465 3.80 1.74 24.38
N THR A 466 4.29 2.91 23.93
CA THR A 466 4.88 3.92 24.82
C THR A 466 3.85 4.53 25.77
N SER A 467 2.65 4.88 25.29
CA SER A 467 1.59 5.41 26.17
C SER A 467 1.13 4.34 27.17
N LEU A 468 0.94 3.10 26.73
CA LEU A 468 0.51 2.00 27.61
C LEU A 468 1.48 1.75 28.77
N VAL A 469 2.80 1.72 28.50
CA VAL A 469 3.81 1.58 29.57
C VAL A 469 3.69 2.71 30.58
N ASN A 470 3.57 3.96 30.12
CA ASN A 470 3.44 5.12 30.99
C ASN A 470 2.16 5.08 31.83
N ASP A 471 1.04 4.66 31.23
CA ASP A 471 -0.26 4.55 31.91
C ASP A 471 -0.26 3.42 32.94
N LEU A 472 0.33 2.26 32.64
CA LEU A 472 0.51 1.16 33.60
C LEU A 472 1.39 1.60 34.79
N LEU A 473 2.51 2.28 34.51
CA LEU A 473 3.36 2.83 35.57
C LEU A 473 2.63 3.88 36.41
N ALA A 474 1.76 4.70 35.80
CA ALA A 474 0.95 5.67 36.52
C ALA A 474 -0.15 5.01 37.37
N ALA A 475 -0.87 4.03 36.81
CA ALA A 475 -1.92 3.28 37.48
C ALA A 475 -1.38 2.49 38.68
N VAL A 476 -0.24 1.80 38.53
CA VAL A 476 0.38 1.07 39.65
C VAL A 476 0.88 2.02 40.74
N ARG A 477 1.44 3.19 40.38
CA ARG A 477 1.85 4.20 41.38
C ARG A 477 0.69 4.71 42.22
N ALA A 478 -0.52 4.74 41.67
CA ALA A 478 -1.73 5.12 42.39
C ALA A 478 -2.33 3.97 43.24
N ALA A 479 -1.86 2.73 43.06
CA ALA A 479 -2.36 1.55 43.75
C ALA A 479 -1.55 1.24 45.03
N PRO A 480 -2.17 1.29 46.23
CA PRO A 480 -1.50 0.90 47.46
C PRO A 480 -0.97 -0.54 47.40
N GLY A 481 0.29 -0.74 47.82
CA GLY A 481 0.91 -2.06 47.84
C GLY A 481 1.42 -2.55 46.47
N GLY A 482 1.08 -1.89 45.37
CA GLY A 482 1.61 -2.18 44.03
C GLY A 482 3.00 -1.58 43.81
N THR A 483 3.86 -2.30 43.10
CA THR A 483 5.11 -1.76 42.53
C THR A 483 5.19 -2.13 41.06
N ALA A 484 5.87 -1.33 40.24
CA ALA A 484 6.07 -1.65 38.82
C ALA A 484 7.49 -1.32 38.36
N ARG A 485 8.00 -2.09 37.40
CA ARG A 485 9.22 -1.76 36.65
C ARG A 485 8.98 -1.94 35.15
N HIS A 486 9.64 -1.09 34.36
CA HIS A 486 9.71 -1.26 32.91
C HIS A 486 10.87 -2.17 32.54
N VAL A 487 10.58 -3.21 31.77
CA VAL A 487 11.51 -4.22 31.27
C VAL A 487 11.73 -3.96 29.78
N ALA A 488 12.76 -3.17 29.46
CA ALA A 488 13.01 -2.62 28.12
C ALA A 488 13.61 -3.61 27.08
N GLY A 489 13.54 -4.92 27.34
CA GLY A 489 14.12 -5.95 26.49
C GLY A 489 13.99 -7.35 27.09
N PRO A 490 14.01 -8.40 26.25
CA PRO A 490 13.79 -9.79 26.71
C PRO A 490 14.93 -10.28 27.61
N ASP A 491 16.16 -9.85 27.35
CA ASP A 491 17.35 -10.14 28.16
C ASP A 491 17.21 -9.70 29.63
N ARG A 492 16.33 -8.72 29.90
CA ARG A 492 16.04 -8.20 31.24
C ARG A 492 14.92 -8.93 31.97
N ILE A 493 14.26 -9.90 31.32
CA ILE A 493 13.37 -10.84 31.99
C ILE A 493 14.26 -11.83 32.75
N ASP A 494 14.07 -11.90 34.07
CA ASP A 494 14.85 -12.67 35.03
C ASP A 494 13.97 -13.67 35.80
N ASP A 495 14.57 -14.59 36.55
CA ASP A 495 13.87 -15.65 37.31
C ASP A 495 12.97 -15.12 38.45
N GLY A 496 12.97 -13.80 38.69
CA GLY A 496 12.05 -13.07 39.57
C GLY A 496 10.58 -13.19 39.21
N ILE A 497 10.26 -13.61 37.97
CA ILE A 497 8.88 -13.82 37.50
C ILE A 497 8.33 -15.22 37.83
N CYS A 498 9.18 -16.15 38.24
CA CYS A 498 8.81 -17.55 38.42
C CYS A 498 8.34 -17.81 39.88
N PRO A 499 7.34 -18.69 40.10
CA PRO A 499 6.77 -18.97 41.42
C PRO A 499 7.76 -19.46 42.48
N ALA A 500 8.90 -20.03 42.06
CA ALA A 500 9.95 -20.52 42.95
C ALA A 500 10.76 -19.39 43.61
N ASN A 501 10.60 -18.13 43.17
CA ASN A 501 11.29 -17.01 43.76
C ASN A 501 10.64 -16.63 45.12
N PRO A 502 11.43 -16.49 46.21
CA PRO A 502 10.91 -16.18 47.55
C PRO A 502 10.48 -14.71 47.73
N ASP A 503 10.30 -13.93 46.67
CA ASP A 503 9.84 -12.53 46.75
C ASP A 503 8.52 -12.45 47.56
N PRO A 504 8.45 -11.62 48.61
CA PRO A 504 7.23 -11.47 49.41
C PRO A 504 6.03 -10.95 48.60
N LYS A 505 6.25 -10.34 47.42
CA LYS A 505 5.17 -9.92 46.52
C LYS A 505 5.12 -10.80 45.26
N PRO A 506 3.93 -11.26 44.84
CA PRO A 506 3.79 -11.95 43.57
C PRO A 506 4.14 -11.02 42.40
N THR A 507 5.04 -11.50 41.54
CA THR A 507 5.38 -10.83 40.29
C THR A 507 4.39 -11.23 39.19
N VAL A 508 3.79 -10.23 38.56
CA VAL A 508 2.92 -10.34 37.39
C VAL A 508 3.69 -9.79 36.19
N LEU A 509 3.69 -10.53 35.09
CA LEU A 509 4.32 -10.09 33.85
C LEU A 509 3.26 -9.49 32.93
N TYR A 510 3.49 -8.27 32.47
CA TYR A 510 2.61 -7.58 31.53
C TYR A 510 3.31 -7.38 30.19
N PHE A 511 2.80 -7.98 29.12
CA PHE A 511 3.28 -7.74 27.76
C PHE A 511 2.58 -6.51 27.16
N ALA A 512 3.32 -5.41 27.03
CA ALA A 512 2.85 -4.12 26.52
C ALA A 512 3.55 -3.74 25.19
N ASP A 513 3.73 -4.71 24.30
CA ASP A 513 4.43 -4.55 23.03
C ASP A 513 3.57 -5.01 21.84
N ARG A 514 4.04 -4.76 20.62
CA ARG A 514 3.40 -5.22 19.38
C ARG A 514 3.41 -6.75 19.33
N TRP A 515 2.29 -7.31 18.89
CA TRP A 515 2.06 -8.75 18.74
C TRP A 515 3.12 -9.53 17.95
N THR A 516 3.82 -8.86 17.04
CA THR A 516 4.93 -9.45 16.27
C THR A 516 6.10 -9.87 17.14
N ARG A 517 6.24 -9.31 18.36
CA ARG A 517 7.28 -9.66 19.34
C ARG A 517 6.81 -10.65 20.40
N PHE A 518 5.54 -11.07 20.37
CA PHE A 518 5.00 -11.93 21.42
C PHE A 518 5.68 -13.30 21.48
N ALA A 519 6.09 -13.85 20.32
CA ALA A 519 6.82 -15.12 20.28
C ALA A 519 8.19 -15.04 20.97
N GLU A 520 8.94 -13.96 20.75
CA GLU A 520 10.22 -13.69 21.42
C GLU A 520 10.05 -13.58 22.95
N PHE A 521 9.01 -12.89 23.39
CA PHE A 521 8.63 -12.80 24.79
C PHE A 521 8.31 -14.18 25.39
N VAL A 522 7.47 -14.98 24.73
CA VAL A 522 7.13 -16.34 25.16
C VAL A 522 8.37 -17.20 25.28
N GLN A 523 9.23 -17.19 24.26
CA GLN A 523 10.48 -17.93 24.26
C GLN A 523 11.32 -17.57 25.50
N ARG A 524 11.47 -16.28 25.76
CA ARG A 524 12.27 -15.81 26.89
C ARG A 524 11.68 -16.23 28.24
N VAL A 525 10.36 -16.15 28.42
CA VAL A 525 9.70 -16.61 29.65
C VAL A 525 9.93 -18.10 29.87
N ASN A 526 9.88 -18.90 28.80
CA ASN A 526 10.16 -20.34 28.85
C ASN A 526 11.63 -20.65 29.19
N GLU A 527 12.59 -19.89 28.65
CA GLU A 527 14.01 -20.04 28.98
C GLU A 527 14.28 -19.78 30.46
N VAL A 528 13.59 -18.79 31.04
CA VAL A 528 13.81 -18.35 32.42
C VAL A 528 13.09 -19.24 33.44
N CYS A 529 11.82 -19.58 33.21
CA CYS A 529 11.05 -20.38 34.16
C CYS A 529 11.10 -21.88 33.91
N GLY A 530 11.50 -22.34 32.72
CA GLY A 530 11.39 -23.75 32.34
C GLY A 530 9.99 -24.29 32.62
N HIS A 531 9.90 -25.37 33.39
CA HIS A 531 8.63 -25.98 33.78
C HIS A 531 7.91 -25.29 34.96
N ALA A 532 8.54 -24.30 35.63
CA ALA A 532 7.94 -23.63 36.79
C ALA A 532 6.76 -22.73 36.42
N ARG A 533 6.64 -22.35 35.13
CA ARG A 533 5.65 -21.44 34.52
C ARG A 533 5.65 -20.03 35.15
N PRO A 534 5.31 -18.97 34.42
CA PRO A 534 5.09 -17.66 35.03
C PRO A 534 3.85 -17.70 35.94
N ARG A 535 3.83 -16.88 37.00
CA ARG A 535 2.70 -16.86 37.95
C ARG A 535 1.41 -16.32 37.35
N LEU A 536 1.51 -15.23 36.60
CA LEU A 536 0.42 -14.62 35.84
C LEU A 536 1.03 -13.80 34.69
N VAL A 537 0.49 -13.98 33.49
CA VAL A 537 0.84 -13.17 32.33
C VAL A 537 -0.41 -12.45 31.85
N ILE A 538 -0.32 -11.13 31.79
CA ILE A 538 -1.30 -10.25 31.16
C ILE A 538 -0.68 -9.71 29.88
N ALA A 539 -1.45 -9.59 28.80
CA ALA A 539 -0.99 -8.97 27.57
C ALA A 539 -1.97 -7.92 27.06
N ASP A 540 -1.45 -6.97 26.29
CA ASP A 540 -2.25 -5.90 25.72
C ASP A 540 -3.14 -6.35 24.53
N VAL A 541 -3.93 -5.40 24.01
CA VAL A 541 -4.89 -5.63 22.92
C VAL A 541 -4.23 -6.12 21.65
N SER A 542 -2.97 -5.77 21.39
CA SER A 542 -2.23 -6.21 20.22
C SER A 542 -2.16 -7.74 20.15
N VAL A 543 -2.04 -8.44 21.28
CA VAL A 543 -1.92 -9.91 21.30
C VAL A 543 -3.15 -10.61 20.73
N SER A 544 -4.32 -9.97 20.70
CA SER A 544 -5.46 -10.48 19.94
C SER A 544 -5.15 -10.76 18.46
N ARG A 545 -4.25 -9.99 17.82
CA ARG A 545 -3.78 -10.27 16.43
C ARG A 545 -2.91 -11.51 16.36
N PHE A 546 -2.08 -11.74 17.40
CA PHE A 546 -1.31 -12.98 17.53
C PHE A 546 -2.25 -14.18 17.70
N MET A 547 -3.26 -14.04 18.58
CA MET A 547 -4.24 -15.09 18.84
C MET A 547 -5.11 -15.42 17.62
N ALA A 548 -5.45 -14.41 16.82
CA ALA A 548 -6.14 -14.62 15.56
C ALA A 548 -5.26 -15.29 14.47
N ASN A 549 -3.93 -15.21 14.58
CA ASN A 549 -3.00 -15.80 13.62
C ASN A 549 -2.67 -17.27 14.01
N TYR A 550 -3.35 -18.22 13.36
CA TYR A 550 -3.14 -19.65 13.59
C TYR A 550 -1.68 -20.08 13.40
N GLN A 551 -0.96 -19.56 12.41
CA GLN A 551 0.41 -20.00 12.12
C GLN A 551 1.36 -19.61 13.26
N LEU A 552 1.22 -18.40 13.79
CA LEU A 552 2.00 -17.95 14.94
C LEU A 552 1.64 -18.70 16.22
N ARG A 553 0.35 -18.97 16.44
CA ARG A 553 -0.08 -19.83 17.56
C ARG A 553 0.50 -21.23 17.45
N ALA A 554 0.42 -21.88 16.30
CA ALA A 554 0.94 -23.23 16.12
C ALA A 554 2.46 -23.33 16.32
N ALA A 555 3.19 -22.22 16.14
CA ALA A 555 4.62 -22.14 16.35
C ALA A 555 5.03 -21.80 17.80
N THR A 556 4.08 -21.45 18.67
CA THR A 556 4.39 -21.08 20.05
C THR A 556 4.59 -22.30 20.95
N ASN A 557 5.47 -22.17 21.94
CA ASN A 557 5.76 -23.20 22.93
C ASN A 557 5.31 -22.82 24.35
N ALA A 558 4.49 -21.78 24.51
CA ALA A 558 3.89 -21.44 25.81
C ALA A 558 2.95 -22.55 26.27
N ASP A 559 3.36 -23.29 27.30
CA ASP A 559 2.56 -24.32 27.97
C ASP A 559 1.77 -23.76 29.19
N TRP A 560 1.70 -22.43 29.29
CA TRP A 560 1.07 -21.67 30.36
C TRP A 560 -0.04 -20.74 29.82
N PRO A 561 -1.02 -20.39 30.66
CA PRO A 561 -2.14 -19.56 30.24
C PRO A 561 -1.76 -18.08 30.12
N VAL A 562 -2.49 -17.35 29.28
CA VAL A 562 -2.32 -15.91 29.08
C VAL A 562 -3.66 -15.22 29.24
N ASP A 563 -3.72 -14.18 30.08
CA ASP A 563 -4.80 -13.21 30.04
C ASP A 563 -4.41 -12.08 29.09
N TYR A 564 -5.30 -11.60 28.24
CA TYR A 564 -4.99 -10.53 27.31
C TYR A 564 -6.20 -9.64 27.03
N ASN A 565 -5.95 -8.35 26.86
CA ASN A 565 -7.00 -7.39 26.55
C ASN A 565 -7.53 -7.62 25.13
N VAL A 566 -8.82 -7.34 24.89
CA VAL A 566 -9.41 -7.37 23.53
C VAL A 566 -9.93 -5.99 23.12
N GLY A 567 -9.86 -5.72 21.82
CA GLY A 567 -10.14 -4.42 21.22
C GLY A 567 -11.60 -4.15 20.88
N GLY A 568 -12.52 -5.07 21.17
CA GLY A 568 -13.92 -4.93 20.76
C GLY A 568 -14.88 -5.92 21.43
N PRO A 569 -16.19 -5.66 21.32
CA PRO A 569 -17.23 -6.63 21.66
C PRO A 569 -17.14 -7.88 20.78
N SER A 570 -17.66 -8.99 21.31
CA SER A 570 -17.89 -10.24 20.58
C SER A 570 -19.35 -10.38 20.18
N CYS A 571 -19.61 -11.46 19.45
CA CYS A 571 -20.95 -11.83 19.01
C CYS A 571 -21.95 -11.99 20.19
N ALA A 572 -21.51 -12.35 21.41
CA ALA A 572 -22.35 -12.33 22.63
C ALA A 572 -22.99 -10.97 22.88
N ASP A 573 -22.28 -9.89 22.62
CA ASP A 573 -22.68 -8.54 23.04
C ASP A 573 -23.73 -7.94 22.13
N LEU A 574 -24.01 -8.55 20.98
CA LEU A 574 -24.97 -8.04 20.03
C LEU A 574 -26.38 -8.04 20.63
N THR A 575 -27.17 -7.01 20.37
CA THR A 575 -28.62 -7.09 20.60
C THR A 575 -29.23 -8.21 19.74
N PRO A 576 -30.43 -8.74 20.07
CA PRO A 576 -31.10 -9.71 19.20
C PRO A 576 -31.24 -9.23 17.74
N ALA A 577 -31.54 -7.95 17.55
CA ALA A 577 -31.62 -7.33 16.23
C ALA A 577 -30.24 -7.23 15.54
N GLY A 578 -29.21 -6.79 16.26
CA GLY A 578 -27.84 -6.72 15.74
C GLY A 578 -27.32 -8.10 15.32
N PHE A 579 -27.57 -9.12 16.13
CA PHE A 579 -27.20 -10.50 15.83
C PHE A 579 -27.94 -11.04 14.61
N ALA A 580 -29.26 -10.81 14.50
CA ALA A 580 -30.04 -11.23 13.35
C ALA A 580 -29.55 -10.56 12.06
N ALA A 581 -29.25 -9.26 12.12
CA ALA A 581 -28.72 -8.51 10.98
C ALA A 581 -27.35 -9.04 10.53
N LEU A 582 -26.40 -9.18 11.46
CA LEU A 582 -25.05 -9.67 11.15
C LEU A 582 -25.06 -11.12 10.67
N SER A 583 -25.80 -12.01 11.35
CA SER A 583 -25.90 -13.42 10.97
C SER A 583 -26.48 -13.59 9.57
N LYS A 584 -27.46 -12.76 9.20
CA LYS A 584 -27.98 -12.73 7.83
C LYS A 584 -26.88 -12.39 6.83
N GLN A 585 -26.08 -11.34 7.09
CA GLN A 585 -24.99 -10.97 6.17
C GLN A 585 -23.94 -12.09 6.07
N ILE A 586 -23.53 -12.66 7.20
CA ILE A 586 -22.56 -13.77 7.21
C ILE A 586 -23.09 -14.96 6.39
N HIS A 587 -24.38 -15.28 6.50
CA HIS A 587 -25.00 -16.33 5.71
C HIS A 587 -25.07 -15.99 4.20
N ASP A 588 -25.39 -14.74 3.85
CA ASP A 588 -25.44 -14.28 2.45
C ASP A 588 -24.04 -14.32 1.80
N PHE A 589 -22.98 -14.16 2.59
CA PHE A 589 -21.57 -14.25 2.17
C PHE A 589 -20.85 -15.51 2.70
N ARG A 590 -21.60 -16.60 2.91
CA ARG A 590 -21.10 -17.85 3.50
C ARG A 590 -19.91 -18.48 2.77
N ASP A 591 -19.78 -18.20 1.48
CA ASP A 591 -18.65 -18.65 0.65
C ASP A 591 -17.32 -18.01 1.08
N LEU A 592 -17.34 -16.72 1.47
CA LEU A 592 -16.15 -15.99 1.91
C LEU A 592 -15.68 -16.39 3.32
N VAL A 593 -16.59 -16.93 4.14
CA VAL A 593 -16.29 -17.45 5.48
C VAL A 593 -16.26 -18.99 5.52
N ARG A 594 -16.35 -19.65 4.36
CA ARG A 594 -16.37 -21.12 4.19
C ARG A 594 -17.32 -21.84 5.14
N LEU A 595 -18.47 -21.24 5.44
CA LEU A 595 -19.53 -21.91 6.19
C LEU A 595 -20.11 -23.04 5.33
N ARG A 596 -20.16 -24.25 5.89
CA ARG A 596 -20.68 -25.43 5.19
C ARG A 596 -22.14 -25.20 4.76
N PRO A 597 -22.61 -25.78 3.64
CA PRO A 597 -24.02 -25.72 3.27
C PRO A 597 -24.91 -26.22 4.43
N GLY A 598 -25.90 -25.41 4.81
CA GLY A 598 -26.80 -25.71 5.94
C GLY A 598 -26.25 -25.38 7.33
N ALA A 599 -24.98 -24.98 7.45
CA ALA A 599 -24.44 -24.48 8.72
C ALA A 599 -24.94 -23.06 8.98
N THR A 600 -25.36 -22.80 10.22
CA THR A 600 -25.70 -21.46 10.70
C THR A 600 -24.50 -20.85 11.41
N PHE A 601 -24.19 -19.59 11.10
CA PHE A 601 -23.29 -18.81 11.95
C PHE A 601 -23.93 -18.70 13.33
N THR A 602 -23.18 -19.10 14.36
CA THR A 602 -23.66 -18.98 15.75
C THR A 602 -22.52 -18.46 16.59
N CYS A 603 -22.82 -17.49 17.46
CA CYS A 603 -21.86 -17.05 18.45
C CYS A 603 -21.56 -18.22 19.39
N ALA A 604 -20.29 -18.45 19.69
CA ALA A 604 -19.85 -19.46 20.65
C ALA A 604 -20.63 -19.37 21.96
N ASP A 605 -20.53 -18.24 22.62
CA ASP A 605 -21.22 -17.90 23.87
C ASP A 605 -22.75 -17.99 23.84
N ARG A 606 -23.39 -18.15 22.67
CA ARG A 606 -24.85 -18.34 22.52
C ARG A 606 -25.26 -19.77 22.21
N LEU A 607 -24.32 -20.69 22.02
CA LEU A 607 -24.63 -22.08 21.70
C LEU A 607 -25.04 -22.86 22.96
N PRO A 608 -26.09 -23.70 22.91
CA PRO A 608 -26.42 -24.63 24.00
C PRO A 608 -25.27 -25.59 24.35
N ALA A 609 -24.39 -25.87 23.39
CA ALA A 609 -23.18 -26.68 23.58
C ALA A 609 -22.07 -25.95 24.36
N ALA A 610 -22.24 -24.66 24.69
CA ALA A 610 -21.32 -23.89 25.51
C ALA A 610 -21.45 -24.27 27.00
N ALA A 611 -21.09 -25.50 27.35
CA ALA A 611 -21.13 -25.96 28.74
C ALA A 611 -20.19 -25.10 29.61
N GLY A 612 -20.74 -24.37 30.57
CA GLY A 612 -19.98 -23.46 31.44
C GLY A 612 -19.34 -22.27 30.70
N GLY A 613 -19.92 -21.82 29.58
CA GLY A 613 -19.40 -20.70 28.78
C GLY A 613 -18.14 -21.03 27.96
N ARG A 614 -17.88 -22.34 27.72
CA ARG A 614 -16.74 -22.82 26.95
C ARG A 614 -17.19 -23.34 25.60
N LEU A 615 -16.57 -22.87 24.50
CA LEU A 615 -16.76 -23.51 23.20
C LEU A 615 -15.57 -24.35 22.82
N THR A 616 -15.68 -25.66 23.02
CA THR A 616 -14.60 -26.61 22.79
C THR A 616 -14.41 -27.01 21.33
N ASN A 617 -14.89 -26.22 20.36
CA ASN A 617 -14.71 -26.50 18.94
C ASN A 617 -14.78 -25.27 18.01
N ALA A 618 -14.73 -24.03 18.52
CA ALA A 618 -14.75 -22.85 17.65
C ALA A 618 -13.36 -22.28 17.34
N CYS A 619 -13.27 -21.57 16.23
CA CYS A 619 -12.12 -20.76 15.85
C CYS A 619 -12.55 -19.36 15.39
N PRO A 620 -11.64 -18.37 15.37
CA PRO A 620 -11.88 -17.13 14.65
C PRO A 620 -12.38 -17.39 13.22
N LEU A 621 -13.24 -16.52 12.70
CA LEU A 621 -13.72 -16.56 11.30
C LEU A 621 -12.58 -16.80 10.31
N ASP A 622 -11.45 -16.14 10.57
CA ASP A 622 -10.30 -16.22 9.70
C ASP A 622 -9.61 -17.59 9.70
N ALA A 623 -9.39 -18.13 10.89
CA ALA A 623 -8.83 -19.46 11.06
C ALA A 623 -9.75 -20.52 10.44
N ALA A 624 -11.08 -20.40 10.60
CA ALA A 624 -12.04 -21.32 10.00
C ALA A 624 -11.97 -21.34 8.46
N VAL A 625 -11.64 -20.21 7.82
CA VAL A 625 -11.46 -20.14 6.37
C VAL A 625 -10.15 -20.77 5.93
N LYS A 626 -9.05 -20.53 6.65
CA LYS A 626 -7.71 -20.97 6.23
C LYS A 626 -7.40 -22.42 6.59
N LEU A 627 -7.98 -22.96 7.66
CA LEU A 627 -7.76 -24.32 8.13
C LEU A 627 -8.53 -25.33 7.27
N THR A 628 -7.90 -25.83 6.21
CA THR A 628 -8.47 -26.89 5.37
C THR A 628 -8.34 -28.28 6.01
N SER A 629 -7.36 -28.50 6.89
CA SER A 629 -7.06 -29.81 7.50
C SER A 629 -7.65 -30.02 8.90
N GLN A 630 -8.06 -28.95 9.59
CA GLN A 630 -8.67 -29.02 10.93
C GLN A 630 -9.92 -28.13 10.98
N PRO A 631 -11.08 -28.62 10.51
CA PRO A 631 -12.29 -27.81 10.47
C PRO A 631 -12.81 -27.55 11.89
N CYS A 632 -12.95 -26.28 12.24
CA CYS A 632 -13.62 -25.81 13.45
C CYS A 632 -14.79 -24.88 13.07
N PRO A 633 -15.93 -24.93 13.80
CA PRO A 633 -16.97 -23.92 13.74
C PRO A 633 -16.42 -22.49 13.74
N ALA A 634 -16.80 -21.71 12.73
CA ALA A 634 -16.42 -20.31 12.62
C ALA A 634 -17.16 -19.49 13.69
N ASN A 635 -16.41 -18.69 14.44
CA ASN A 635 -16.94 -17.80 15.47
C ASN A 635 -16.27 -16.43 15.37
N ASP A 636 -17.03 -15.38 15.64
CA ASP A 636 -16.45 -14.07 15.90
C ASP A 636 -16.04 -14.01 17.37
N LEU A 637 -14.74 -14.24 17.59
CA LEU A 637 -14.11 -14.10 18.89
C LEU A 637 -13.90 -12.62 19.28
N GLY A 638 -14.56 -11.67 18.64
CA GLY A 638 -14.71 -10.31 19.15
C GLY A 638 -13.40 -9.56 19.26
N THR A 639 -13.05 -8.81 18.22
CA THR A 639 -11.94 -7.85 18.33
C THR A 639 -11.99 -6.76 17.26
N TYR A 640 -12.38 -7.10 16.03
CA TYR A 640 -12.26 -6.17 14.90
C TYR A 640 -13.50 -6.08 14.00
N LEU A 641 -14.29 -7.17 13.91
CA LEU A 641 -15.48 -7.22 13.06
C LEU A 641 -16.57 -6.24 13.55
N ILE A 642 -17.06 -6.41 14.78
CA ILE A 642 -18.16 -5.60 15.33
C ILE A 642 -17.76 -4.12 15.48
N PRO A 643 -16.57 -3.75 16.00
CA PRO A 643 -16.13 -2.36 16.02
C PRO A 643 -16.17 -1.66 14.66
N ALA A 644 -15.68 -2.32 13.60
CA ALA A 644 -15.68 -1.75 12.26
C ALA A 644 -17.09 -1.67 11.65
N TRP A 645 -17.95 -2.65 11.95
CA TRP A 645 -19.36 -2.63 11.58
C TRP A 645 -20.08 -1.45 12.23
N ASP A 646 -19.93 -1.28 13.55
CA ASP A 646 -20.52 -0.18 14.30
C ASP A 646 -19.96 1.18 13.85
N ALA A 647 -18.67 1.26 13.48
CA ALA A 647 -18.09 2.47 12.90
C ALA A 647 -18.75 2.85 11.57
N ALA A 648 -19.02 1.89 10.69
CA ALA A 648 -19.69 2.14 9.41
C ALA A 648 -21.14 2.59 9.61
N LEU A 649 -21.89 1.92 10.51
CA LEU A 649 -23.27 2.32 10.83
C LEU A 649 -23.35 3.68 11.53
N LEU A 650 -22.39 3.98 12.42
CA LEU A 650 -22.27 5.28 13.06
C LEU A 650 -21.99 6.37 12.02
N ALA A 651 -21.07 6.14 11.09
CA ALA A 651 -20.79 7.07 10.01
C ALA A 651 -22.04 7.35 9.16
N ASP A 652 -22.79 6.30 8.81
CA ASP A 652 -24.03 6.45 8.04
C ASP A 652 -25.06 7.31 8.77
N ALA A 653 -25.21 7.13 10.08
CA ALA A 653 -26.15 7.90 10.89
C ALA A 653 -25.68 9.35 11.15
N LEU A 654 -24.36 9.56 11.23
CA LEU A 654 -23.75 10.83 11.63
C LEU A 654 -23.59 11.82 10.47
N LEU A 655 -23.15 11.35 9.30
CA LEU A 655 -22.74 12.24 8.22
C LEU A 655 -23.95 12.79 7.45
N PRO A 656 -24.20 14.11 7.46
CA PRO A 656 -25.31 14.70 6.72
C PRO A 656 -25.05 14.66 5.21
N ALA A 657 -26.11 14.67 4.40
CA ALA A 657 -26.00 14.66 2.93
C ALA A 657 -25.23 15.87 2.37
N ALA A 658 -25.32 17.02 3.05
CA ALA A 658 -24.55 18.22 2.75
C ALA A 658 -24.02 18.86 4.04
N PRO A 659 -22.84 19.50 4.01
CA PRO A 659 -22.34 20.31 5.11
C PRO A 659 -23.35 21.39 5.51
N PRO A 660 -23.58 21.62 6.82
CA PRO A 660 -24.44 22.72 7.25
C PRO A 660 -23.88 24.07 6.79
N ALA A 661 -24.72 24.88 6.13
CA ALA A 661 -24.30 26.16 5.59
C ALA A 661 -23.74 27.09 6.69
N GLY A 662 -22.56 27.66 6.45
CA GLY A 662 -21.92 28.61 7.35
C GLY A 662 -21.33 28.02 8.63
N LYS A 663 -21.22 26.68 8.75
CA LYS A 663 -20.54 26.01 9.86
C LYS A 663 -19.34 25.20 9.34
N ASP A 664 -18.32 25.07 10.19
CA ASP A 664 -17.25 24.11 9.95
C ASP A 664 -17.83 22.69 9.98
N TYR A 665 -17.50 21.88 8.98
CA TYR A 665 -18.15 20.58 8.77
C TYR A 665 -17.92 19.63 9.94
N LEU A 666 -16.71 19.61 10.52
CA LEU A 666 -16.34 18.67 11.57
C LEU A 666 -16.99 19.04 12.90
N THR A 667 -16.98 20.32 13.27
CA THR A 667 -17.63 20.81 14.50
C THR A 667 -19.15 20.79 14.41
N ALA A 668 -19.73 20.73 13.21
CA ALA A 668 -21.18 20.65 13.04
C ALA A 668 -21.74 19.22 13.09
N LEU A 669 -20.89 18.20 13.23
CA LEU A 669 -21.32 16.80 13.37
C LEU A 669 -21.99 16.59 14.73
N GLU A 670 -23.27 16.23 14.70
CA GLU A 670 -24.13 16.08 15.87
C GLU A 670 -24.97 14.80 15.73
N LEU A 671 -24.94 13.96 16.77
CA LEU A 671 -25.75 12.77 16.86
C LEU A 671 -26.12 12.56 18.33
N PRO A 672 -27.28 13.08 18.78
CA PRO A 672 -27.61 13.13 20.21
C PRO A 672 -27.81 11.74 20.83
N ARG A 673 -28.24 10.78 20.01
CA ARG A 673 -28.41 9.38 20.42
C ARG A 673 -28.40 8.47 19.20
N PHE A 674 -27.49 7.51 19.21
CA PHE A 674 -27.48 6.40 18.25
C PHE A 674 -27.18 5.10 18.98
N THR A 675 -28.03 4.09 18.79
CA THR A 675 -27.85 2.79 19.42
C THR A 675 -27.04 1.90 18.49
N LEU A 676 -25.86 1.47 18.93
CA LEU A 676 -24.98 0.55 18.22
C LEU A 676 -25.55 -0.87 18.20
N SER A 677 -24.92 -1.76 17.41
CA SER A 677 -25.37 -3.16 17.31
C SER A 677 -25.35 -3.90 18.65
N THR A 678 -24.49 -3.47 19.58
CA THR A 678 -24.36 -3.96 20.96
C THR A 678 -25.35 -3.35 21.96
N GLY A 679 -26.19 -2.41 21.53
CA GLY A 679 -27.11 -1.68 22.41
C GLY A 679 -26.47 -0.51 23.16
N LYS A 680 -25.14 -0.36 23.08
CA LYS A 680 -24.43 0.82 23.59
C LYS A 680 -24.88 2.06 22.82
N THR A 681 -24.99 3.18 23.51
CA THR A 681 -25.40 4.45 22.91
C THR A 681 -24.17 5.28 22.57
N ALA A 682 -24.00 5.60 21.29
CA ALA A 682 -23.08 6.62 20.81
C ALA A 682 -23.76 8.00 20.86
N ARG A 683 -23.05 8.98 21.40
CA ARG A 683 -23.45 10.40 21.39
C ARG A 683 -22.30 11.24 20.84
N VAL A 684 -22.55 11.95 19.76
CA VAL A 684 -21.57 12.85 19.12
C VAL A 684 -22.06 14.29 19.28
N ILE A 685 -21.23 15.15 19.87
CA ILE A 685 -21.52 16.57 20.08
C ILE A 685 -20.30 17.38 19.65
N GLY A 686 -20.48 18.40 18.83
CA GLY A 686 -19.40 19.23 18.31
C GLY A 686 -18.34 18.44 17.55
N GLY A 687 -18.74 17.36 16.86
CA GLY A 687 -17.83 16.41 16.21
C GLY A 687 -16.98 15.57 17.14
N ARG A 688 -17.36 15.43 18.42
CA ARG A 688 -16.64 14.62 19.40
C ARG A 688 -17.56 13.55 19.96
N LEU A 689 -17.05 12.32 20.02
CA LEU A 689 -17.72 11.25 20.74
C LEU A 689 -17.61 11.55 22.25
N GLU A 690 -18.73 11.54 22.96
CA GLU A 690 -18.73 11.90 24.39
C GLU A 690 -17.94 10.90 25.24
N LYS A 691 -18.08 9.61 24.94
CA LYS A 691 -17.37 8.51 25.60
C LYS A 691 -17.10 7.38 24.60
N PRO A 692 -16.01 6.62 24.77
CA PRO A 692 -15.82 5.37 24.05
C PRO A 692 -17.06 4.48 24.17
N THR A 693 -17.37 3.76 23.09
CA THR A 693 -18.55 2.89 23.01
C THR A 693 -18.24 1.41 23.16
N ILE A 694 -16.96 1.07 23.22
CA ILE A 694 -16.45 -0.28 23.49
C ILE A 694 -16.03 -0.33 24.95
N ASP A 695 -16.35 -1.43 25.65
CA ASP A 695 -15.94 -1.64 27.03
C ASP A 695 -14.52 -2.23 27.12
N VAL A 696 -13.81 -1.97 28.21
CA VAL A 696 -12.55 -2.66 28.54
C VAL A 696 -12.85 -4.13 28.84
N ARG A 697 -12.09 -5.03 28.20
CA ARG A 697 -12.32 -6.48 28.27
C ARG A 697 -11.01 -7.23 28.31
N VAL A 698 -11.01 -8.31 29.09
CA VAL A 698 -9.89 -9.24 29.24
C VAL A 698 -10.34 -10.65 28.92
N TRP A 699 -9.62 -11.28 28.02
CA TRP A 699 -9.79 -12.66 27.61
C TRP A 699 -8.69 -13.51 28.21
N HIS A 700 -8.94 -14.80 28.29
CA HIS A 700 -8.06 -15.80 28.84
C HIS A 700 -7.91 -16.92 27.84
N VAL A 701 -6.68 -17.37 27.67
CA VAL A 701 -6.36 -18.47 26.80
C VAL A 701 -5.53 -19.52 27.55
N ASP A 702 -6.07 -20.73 27.61
CA ASP A 702 -5.38 -21.92 28.16
C ASP A 702 -4.28 -22.38 27.17
N PRO A 703 -3.24 -23.12 27.61
CA PRO A 703 -1.91 -23.17 26.99
C PRO A 703 -1.86 -23.11 25.45
N LEU A 704 -1.01 -22.22 24.95
CA LEU A 704 -0.94 -21.86 23.53
C LEU A 704 -0.30 -22.95 22.64
N ASN A 705 0.42 -23.90 23.25
CA ASN A 705 1.16 -24.95 22.56
C ASN A 705 0.30 -26.05 21.90
N ASN A 706 -1.02 -26.06 22.08
CA ASN A 706 -1.92 -26.98 21.39
C ASN A 706 -3.01 -26.23 20.60
N PRO A 707 -2.74 -25.85 19.33
CA PRO A 707 -3.66 -25.04 18.51
C PRO A 707 -5.03 -25.68 18.26
N ALA A 708 -5.16 -27.00 18.44
CA ALA A 708 -6.43 -27.71 18.32
C ALA A 708 -7.35 -27.54 19.56
N THR A 709 -6.83 -26.99 20.65
CA THR A 709 -7.54 -26.79 21.93
C THR A 709 -7.40 -25.37 22.49
N VAL A 710 -6.93 -24.40 21.70
CA VAL A 710 -6.75 -23.04 22.19
C VAL A 710 -8.13 -22.40 22.38
N TRP A 711 -8.56 -22.30 23.64
CA TRP A 711 -9.84 -21.73 24.05
C TRP A 711 -9.63 -20.29 24.49
N GLU A 712 -10.24 -19.37 23.77
CA GLU A 712 -10.32 -17.98 24.20
C GLU A 712 -11.66 -17.78 24.91
N ARG A 713 -11.62 -17.34 26.17
CA ARG A 713 -12.81 -17.10 27.02
C ARG A 713 -12.67 -15.78 27.76
N PRO A 714 -13.76 -15.12 28.20
CA PRO A 714 -13.65 -14.03 29.16
C PRO A 714 -12.85 -14.49 30.39
N SER A 715 -11.88 -13.69 30.84
CA SER A 715 -11.01 -14.08 31.95
C SER A 715 -11.81 -14.27 33.24
N ALA A 716 -11.80 -15.48 33.79
CA ALA A 716 -12.37 -15.79 35.10
C ALA A 716 -11.48 -15.27 36.23
N ASP A 717 -10.18 -15.32 35.98
CA ASP A 717 -9.08 -15.07 36.89
C ASP A 717 -8.84 -13.58 37.19
N LEU A 718 -9.40 -12.72 36.35
CA LEU A 718 -9.33 -11.29 36.46
C LEU A 718 -10.72 -10.65 36.37
N ARG A 719 -11.85 -11.31 36.69
CA ARG A 719 -13.19 -10.68 36.56
C ARG A 719 -13.33 -9.39 37.39
N GLY A 720 -13.90 -8.36 36.78
CA GLY A 720 -14.27 -7.10 37.44
C GLY A 720 -15.67 -7.18 38.08
N ALA A 721 -15.91 -6.34 39.10
CA ALA A 721 -17.13 -6.34 39.90
C ALA A 721 -18.42 -6.03 39.11
N ASP A 722 -18.33 -5.35 37.96
CA ASP A 722 -19.51 -4.99 37.15
C ASP A 722 -20.23 -6.21 36.52
N LEU A 723 -19.55 -7.36 36.38
CA LEU A 723 -20.17 -8.61 35.91
C LEU A 723 -21.03 -9.31 36.98
N ASP A 724 -20.89 -8.94 38.27
CA ASP A 724 -21.76 -9.44 39.34
C ASP A 724 -23.07 -8.63 39.47
N SER A 725 -23.14 -7.44 38.86
CA SER A 725 -24.31 -6.56 38.96
C SER A 725 -25.43 -6.89 37.96
N SER A 726 -25.13 -7.61 36.87
CA SER A 726 -26.14 -8.19 35.98
C SER A 726 -26.49 -9.60 36.47
N GLY A 727 -27.33 -9.68 37.51
CA GLY A 727 -27.81 -10.91 38.12
C GLY A 727 -28.71 -11.80 37.24
N ASP A 728 -28.40 -11.98 35.96
CA ASP A 728 -29.20 -12.74 34.98
C ASP A 728 -28.35 -13.64 34.07
N LEU A 729 -27.47 -14.45 34.67
CA LEU A 729 -27.16 -15.76 34.10
C LEU A 729 -27.86 -16.81 34.97
N PRO A 730 -28.91 -17.49 34.47
CA PRO A 730 -29.58 -18.51 35.25
C PRO A 730 -28.56 -19.58 35.60
N ARG A 731 -28.35 -19.78 36.91
CA ARG A 731 -27.76 -21.01 37.43
C ARG A 731 -28.67 -22.15 36.98
N LEU A 732 -28.35 -22.77 35.85
CA LEU A 732 -28.92 -24.06 35.51
C LEU A 732 -28.33 -25.06 36.51
N ALA A 733 -29.19 -25.47 37.44
CA ALA A 733 -28.95 -26.57 38.34
C ALA A 733 -29.05 -27.89 37.56
N GLU A 734 -28.09 -28.77 37.87
CA GLU A 734 -27.94 -30.20 37.52
C GLU A 734 -27.61 -30.58 36.07
#